data_AF-A0AAN2A279-F1
#
_entry.id   AF-A0AAN2A279-F1
#
_cell.length_a   1.000
_cell.length_b   1.000
_cell.length_c   1.000
_cell.angle_alpha   90.00
_cell.angle_beta   90.00
_cell.angle_gamma   90.00
#
_symmetry.space_group_name_H-M   'P 1'
#
loop_
_entity.id
_entity.type
_entity.pdbx_description
1 polymer ?
#
loop_
_entity_poly.entity_id
_entity_poly.type
_entity_poly.pdbx_seq_one_letter_code
_entity_poly.pdbx_strand_id
1 'polypeptide(L)'
;MVSTYLSYDLINRDMKTSISRVAQQGLVERQTKYYKENIGNVKSVDEFLNNYQLYSYAMDAFGLGEMTYAKAFMKKVLESDLNDQNSFANKLTDERYREFAAAFNFTASTKTVQTEAQLDKMIGLYDTSISDLNDSLAEETRYYKAIIGTVTNVDQLLQNDRTRAYIFQVFSIDEKTYTYAHIRGLMTSDIDDPDSYLNQKFGAAYNDAVEKLAMKGNIELHGQVTARITAIDTALAGTELTDEERTALEAEKVTRQDQLTQLEAVLPPQDEWETKLAAITAQQTTLTNTVTQYNKMAQLAAAFEFNNDGTVTAGGAQKADNIKIMTDAYISSAPRVTPTVATLNRDYFESKIGSIKTVTELTSDTRLLNYIKVAFDLNDVTIVKATIENILTSDLSDPNNYIATFGKNDERYIALRKAFNFQTDGTLAEGTTPQTTLQTATTTSGYMTHYNDKDDAADEKALKLFKSDIKSVTSVKDFLSSSAVYNYALKAVGLDPAKVNVSDIRKVLTSDLQDKKSYVYTLKDERYVKLAELFNFASDGTVGAPVLAQSEIEMQTMSADYIKKKSAFGTEKDKEAAKKESEYFTAEMQKIKTLKEFLANDRLTKFAMESLGIDPESVTKEQLEKIFTSKLDDSESYVNKEMDPVFRRLVTAFNFNTDGNILHEDRSLIQTRRGLYETLDNYLTQTLETQAGEENAGVRLALYFQRMAAGTTSYYSILADTAIQNFINTTFGIPDELGNAEVDTQVTMMKKYFDIKDFQDPEKVKKLVARFTIMYDNAQNTTDPIMMLFNGSGSAGISGDTLLAVATLRAR
;
A
#
# COMPACT_ATOMS: atom_id res chain seq x y z
N MET A 1 -51.57 -40.32 17.19
CA MET A 1 -50.72 -39.14 16.97
C MET A 1 -49.28 -39.56 17.20
N VAL A 2 -48.36 -39.14 16.34
CA VAL A 2 -46.92 -39.32 16.59
C VAL A 2 -46.54 -38.41 17.78
N SER A 3 -45.71 -38.87 18.70
CA SER A 3 -45.31 -38.06 19.87
C SER A 3 -44.56 -36.80 19.42
N THR A 4 -44.67 -35.72 20.20
CA THR A 4 -43.98 -34.45 19.89
C THR A 4 -42.48 -34.68 19.77
N TYR A 5 -41.90 -35.54 20.63
CA TYR A 5 -40.48 -35.88 20.58
C TYR A 5 -40.07 -36.55 19.28
N LEU A 6 -40.85 -37.52 18.77
CA LEU A 6 -40.48 -38.25 17.55
C LEU A 6 -40.58 -37.34 16.32
N SER A 7 -41.61 -36.49 16.23
CA SER A 7 -41.75 -35.51 15.15
C SER A 7 -40.61 -34.49 15.16
N TYR A 8 -40.25 -33.96 16.33
CA TYR A 8 -39.09 -33.09 16.50
C TYR A 8 -37.79 -33.79 16.11
N ASP A 9 -37.53 -35.00 16.61
CA ASP A 9 -36.28 -35.74 16.36
C ASP A 9 -36.09 -36.06 14.87
N LEU A 10 -37.16 -36.45 14.16
CA LEU A 10 -37.13 -36.69 12.72
C LEU A 10 -36.74 -35.44 11.93
N ILE A 11 -37.31 -34.28 12.27
CA ILE A 11 -36.95 -33.02 11.62
C ILE A 11 -35.52 -32.64 11.97
N ASN A 12 -35.13 -32.75 13.24
CA ASN A 12 -33.83 -32.33 13.73
C ASN A 12 -32.68 -33.19 13.17
N ARG A 13 -32.85 -34.52 13.08
CA ARG A 13 -31.85 -35.43 12.46
C ARG A 13 -31.59 -35.11 11.00
N ASP A 14 -32.64 -34.79 10.25
CA ASP A 14 -32.58 -34.52 8.82
C ASP A 14 -32.87 -33.04 8.51
N MET A 15 -32.38 -32.13 9.36
CA MET A 15 -32.69 -30.69 9.30
C MET A 15 -32.36 -30.09 7.93
N LYS A 16 -31.18 -30.40 7.39
CA LYS A 16 -30.74 -29.93 6.06
C LYS A 16 -31.71 -30.36 4.96
N THR A 17 -32.15 -31.62 4.97
CA THR A 17 -33.11 -32.16 4.00
C THR A 17 -34.48 -31.52 4.17
N SER A 18 -34.91 -31.28 5.41
CA SER A 18 -36.18 -30.62 5.70
C SER A 18 -36.21 -29.17 5.23
N ILE A 19 -35.15 -28.39 5.50
CA ILE A 19 -34.97 -27.03 4.98
C ILE A 19 -34.92 -27.03 3.44
N SER A 20 -34.21 -27.98 2.82
CA SER A 20 -34.14 -28.09 1.36
C SER A 20 -35.51 -28.35 0.73
N ARG A 21 -36.34 -29.19 1.34
CA ARG A 21 -37.73 -29.42 0.91
C ARG A 21 -38.57 -28.15 1.01
N VAL A 22 -38.42 -27.36 2.08
CA VAL A 22 -39.10 -26.07 2.24
C VAL A 22 -38.67 -25.08 1.15
N ALA A 23 -37.36 -24.98 0.88
CA ALA A 23 -36.82 -24.10 -0.16
C ALA A 23 -37.35 -24.41 -1.58
N GLN A 24 -37.69 -25.68 -1.86
CA GLN A 24 -38.24 -26.12 -3.15
C GLN A 24 -39.75 -25.92 -3.28
N GLN A 25 -40.44 -25.42 -2.26
CA GLN A 25 -41.86 -25.11 -2.35
C GLN A 25 -42.06 -23.87 -3.22
N GLY A 26 -42.93 -23.96 -4.23
CA GLY A 26 -43.05 -22.91 -5.24
C GLY A 26 -43.41 -21.51 -4.72
N LEU A 27 -44.09 -21.39 -3.57
CA LEU A 27 -44.34 -20.10 -2.93
C LEU A 27 -43.06 -19.52 -2.30
N VAL A 28 -42.36 -20.35 -1.51
CA VAL A 28 -41.11 -20.00 -0.82
C VAL A 28 -40.05 -19.62 -1.83
N GLU A 29 -39.82 -20.47 -2.84
CA GLU A 29 -38.86 -20.22 -3.91
C GLU A 29 -39.09 -18.86 -4.59
N ARG A 30 -40.36 -18.54 -4.92
CA ARG A 30 -40.73 -17.28 -5.55
C ARG A 30 -40.48 -16.07 -4.64
N GLN A 31 -40.80 -16.18 -3.35
CA GLN A 31 -40.58 -15.10 -2.40
C GLN A 31 -39.10 -14.87 -2.14
N THR A 32 -38.32 -15.94 -1.94
CA THR A 32 -36.87 -15.92 -1.81
C THR A 32 -36.20 -15.32 -3.05
N LYS A 33 -36.64 -15.73 -4.25
CA LYS A 33 -36.15 -15.17 -5.51
C LYS A 33 -36.45 -13.68 -5.62
N TYR A 34 -37.69 -13.27 -5.34
CA TYR A 34 -38.06 -11.86 -5.35
C TYR A 34 -37.20 -11.05 -4.38
N TYR A 35 -36.98 -11.55 -3.16
CA TYR A 35 -36.12 -10.87 -2.19
C TYR A 35 -34.70 -10.69 -2.72
N LYS A 36 -34.06 -11.77 -3.20
CA LYS A 36 -32.70 -11.74 -3.79
C LYS A 36 -32.58 -10.74 -4.95
N GLU A 37 -33.56 -10.70 -5.85
CA GLU A 37 -33.51 -9.86 -7.05
C GLU A 37 -33.80 -8.37 -6.78
N ASN A 38 -34.48 -8.04 -5.68
CA ASN A 38 -35.00 -6.69 -5.46
C ASN A 38 -34.38 -5.97 -4.26
N ILE A 39 -33.89 -6.67 -3.24
CA ILE A 39 -33.36 -6.02 -2.02
C ILE A 39 -32.17 -5.10 -2.32
N GLY A 40 -31.35 -5.43 -3.31
CA GLY A 40 -30.20 -4.60 -3.68
C GLY A 40 -30.52 -3.29 -4.39
N ASN A 41 -31.75 -3.14 -4.88
CA ASN A 41 -32.21 -1.91 -5.51
C ASN A 41 -32.61 -0.85 -4.46
N VAL A 42 -32.90 -1.28 -3.23
CA VAL A 42 -33.31 -0.40 -2.14
C VAL A 42 -32.13 0.41 -1.61
N LYS A 43 -32.30 1.72 -1.40
CA LYS A 43 -31.22 2.64 -1.00
C LYS A 43 -31.43 3.35 0.34
N SER A 44 -32.57 3.16 0.99
CA SER A 44 -32.86 3.81 2.28
C SER A 44 -33.78 2.99 3.19
N VAL A 45 -33.76 3.31 4.48
CA VAL A 45 -34.67 2.71 5.48
C VAL A 45 -36.13 2.94 5.07
N ASP A 46 -36.46 4.15 4.63
CA ASP A 46 -37.83 4.49 4.23
C ASP A 46 -38.29 3.69 3.00
N GLU A 47 -37.43 3.51 2.00
CA GLU A 47 -37.75 2.68 0.84
C GLU A 47 -37.94 1.20 1.22
N PHE A 48 -37.09 0.68 2.12
CA PHE A 48 -37.22 -0.68 2.64
C PHE A 48 -38.55 -0.89 3.37
N LEU A 49 -38.87 0.00 4.34
CA LEU A 49 -40.11 -0.09 5.14
C LEU A 49 -41.38 0.14 4.31
N ASN A 50 -41.28 0.85 3.18
CA ASN A 50 -42.40 1.08 2.26
C ASN A 50 -42.63 -0.10 1.30
N ASN A 51 -41.61 -0.92 1.02
CA ASN A 51 -41.76 -2.14 0.24
C ASN A 51 -42.26 -3.29 1.13
N TYR A 52 -43.59 -3.44 1.23
CA TYR A 52 -44.21 -4.43 2.12
C TYR A 52 -43.70 -5.86 1.88
N GLN A 53 -43.48 -6.28 0.63
CA GLN A 53 -43.05 -7.64 0.33
C GLN A 53 -41.62 -7.93 0.79
N LEU A 54 -40.69 -6.97 0.63
CA LEU A 54 -39.32 -7.12 1.14
C LEU A 54 -39.28 -7.03 2.67
N TYR A 55 -40.00 -6.06 3.22
CA TYR A 55 -40.03 -5.84 4.67
C TYR A 55 -40.70 -6.99 5.41
N SER A 56 -41.86 -7.49 4.96
CA SER A 56 -42.55 -8.61 5.60
C SER A 56 -41.70 -9.88 5.53
N TYR A 57 -41.08 -10.17 4.38
CA TYR A 57 -40.18 -11.31 4.23
C TYR A 57 -39.02 -11.28 5.23
N ALA A 58 -38.39 -10.11 5.40
CA ALA A 58 -37.33 -9.94 6.40
C ALA A 58 -37.87 -10.08 7.83
N MET A 59 -39.01 -9.46 8.16
CA MET A 59 -39.60 -9.55 9.49
C MET A 59 -39.96 -11.00 9.83
N ASP A 60 -40.53 -11.75 8.89
CA ASP A 60 -40.82 -13.18 9.04
C ASP A 60 -39.53 -13.97 9.29
N ALA A 61 -38.46 -13.71 8.53
CA ALA A 61 -37.18 -14.38 8.73
C ALA A 61 -36.66 -14.27 10.17
N PHE A 62 -36.73 -13.09 10.77
CA PHE A 62 -36.27 -12.87 12.15
C PHE A 62 -37.34 -13.19 13.22
N GLY A 63 -38.45 -13.83 12.86
CA GLY A 63 -39.51 -14.19 13.80
C GLY A 63 -40.33 -12.99 14.32
N LEU A 64 -40.27 -11.86 13.62
CA LEU A 64 -40.93 -10.59 13.93
C LEU A 64 -42.16 -10.33 13.04
N GLY A 65 -42.68 -11.34 12.32
CA GLY A 65 -43.80 -11.19 11.37
C GLY A 65 -45.05 -10.52 11.96
N GLU A 66 -45.39 -10.83 13.21
CA GLU A 66 -46.51 -10.22 13.95
C GLU A 66 -46.28 -8.72 14.24
N MET A 67 -45.03 -8.25 14.22
CA MET A 67 -44.63 -6.87 14.49
C MET A 67 -44.44 -6.04 13.22
N THR A 68 -44.86 -6.56 12.05
CA THR A 68 -44.79 -5.84 10.77
C THR A 68 -45.55 -4.51 10.78
N TYR A 69 -46.57 -4.33 11.62
CA TYR A 69 -47.28 -3.06 11.76
C TYR A 69 -46.42 -1.95 12.40
N ALA A 70 -45.40 -2.29 13.19
CA ALA A 70 -44.62 -1.37 14.02
C ALA A 70 -43.50 -0.64 13.25
N LYS A 71 -43.79 -0.11 12.05
CA LYS A 71 -42.78 0.47 11.14
C LYS A 71 -41.93 1.58 11.77
N ALA A 72 -42.53 2.46 12.58
CA ALA A 72 -41.81 3.55 13.26
C ALA A 72 -40.84 3.03 14.33
N PHE A 73 -41.17 1.92 14.99
CA PHE A 73 -40.28 1.24 15.92
C PHE A 73 -39.12 0.59 15.16
N MET A 74 -39.42 -0.14 14.08
CA MET A 74 -38.39 -0.76 13.24
C MET A 74 -37.47 0.24 12.55
N LYS A 75 -37.96 1.43 12.21
CA LYS A 75 -37.10 2.54 11.75
C LYS A 75 -36.03 2.88 12.79
N LYS A 76 -36.40 3.05 14.06
CA LYS A 76 -35.44 3.31 15.14
C LYS A 76 -34.47 2.15 15.39
N VAL A 77 -34.93 0.91 15.21
CA VAL A 77 -34.07 -0.29 15.29
C VAL A 77 -33.00 -0.25 14.19
N LEU A 78 -33.41 0.00 12.94
CA LEU A 78 -32.52 0.07 11.78
C LEU A 78 -31.57 1.28 11.77
N GLU A 79 -31.96 2.38 12.43
CA GLU A 79 -31.13 3.59 12.59
C GLU A 79 -30.18 3.50 13.80
N SER A 80 -30.18 2.41 14.57
CA SER A 80 -29.34 2.27 15.76
C SER A 80 -27.88 1.94 15.42
N ASP A 81 -26.94 2.63 16.07
CA ASP A 81 -25.53 2.24 16.06
C ASP A 81 -25.31 1.02 16.98
N LEU A 82 -24.99 -0.13 16.40
CA LEU A 82 -24.81 -1.36 17.16
C LEU A 82 -23.51 -1.41 17.99
N ASN A 83 -22.59 -0.46 17.78
CA ASN A 83 -21.38 -0.33 18.62
C ASN A 83 -21.64 0.45 19.91
N ASP A 84 -22.62 1.36 19.90
CA ASP A 84 -23.03 2.05 21.11
C ASP A 84 -23.90 1.12 21.96
N GLN A 85 -23.39 0.69 23.12
CA GLN A 85 -24.15 -0.14 24.07
C GLN A 85 -25.43 0.54 24.55
N ASN A 86 -25.52 1.86 24.41
CA ASN A 86 -26.69 2.65 24.77
C ASN A 86 -27.64 2.91 23.61
N SER A 87 -27.37 2.38 22.41
CA SER A 87 -28.25 2.53 21.25
C SER A 87 -29.59 1.86 21.48
N PHE A 88 -30.59 2.28 20.70
CA PHE A 88 -31.95 1.82 20.88
C PHE A 88 -32.05 0.29 20.73
N ALA A 89 -31.49 -0.28 19.66
CA ALA A 89 -31.47 -1.73 19.44
C ALA A 89 -30.73 -2.51 20.54
N ASN A 90 -29.60 -2.01 21.06
CA ASN A 90 -28.84 -2.69 22.12
C ASN A 90 -29.52 -2.64 23.51
N LYS A 91 -30.46 -1.72 23.73
CA LYS A 91 -31.24 -1.62 24.96
C LYS A 91 -32.50 -2.49 24.96
N LEU A 92 -32.89 -3.04 23.82
CA LEU A 92 -34.07 -3.90 23.74
C LEU A 92 -33.79 -5.25 24.42
N THR A 93 -34.78 -5.74 25.17
CA THR A 93 -34.69 -7.03 25.85
C THR A 93 -34.86 -8.21 24.90
N ASP A 94 -35.63 -8.01 23.82
CA ASP A 94 -35.79 -8.99 22.74
C ASP A 94 -34.66 -8.82 21.71
N GLU A 95 -33.83 -9.85 21.62
CA GLU A 95 -32.60 -9.81 20.83
C GLU A 95 -32.83 -9.82 19.33
N ARG A 96 -33.99 -10.29 18.88
CA ARG A 96 -34.33 -10.42 17.46
C ARG A 96 -34.32 -9.08 16.74
N TYR A 97 -34.64 -7.99 17.45
CA TYR A 97 -34.53 -6.64 16.89
C TYR A 97 -33.08 -6.22 16.62
N ARG A 98 -32.15 -6.60 17.52
CA ARG A 98 -30.73 -6.34 17.32
C ARG A 98 -30.18 -7.20 16.19
N GLU A 99 -30.57 -8.47 16.11
CA GLU A 99 -30.19 -9.36 15.00
C GLU A 99 -30.73 -8.85 13.66
N PHE A 100 -31.97 -8.36 13.64
CA PHE A 100 -32.55 -7.70 12.48
C PHE A 100 -31.72 -6.49 12.08
N ALA A 101 -31.43 -5.56 13.00
CA ALA A 101 -30.57 -4.41 12.72
C ALA A 101 -29.18 -4.83 12.21
N ALA A 102 -28.59 -5.88 12.76
CA ALA A 102 -27.26 -6.37 12.39
C ALA A 102 -27.19 -7.00 10.99
N ALA A 103 -28.33 -7.38 10.41
CA ALA A 103 -28.41 -7.89 9.05
C ALA A 103 -28.50 -6.76 8.00
N PHE A 104 -28.92 -5.57 8.41
CA PHE A 104 -29.05 -4.41 7.52
C PHE A 104 -27.95 -3.40 7.77
N ASN A 105 -27.57 -2.72 6.69
CA ASN A 105 -26.51 -1.74 6.67
C ASN A 105 -27.05 -0.43 6.09
N PHE A 106 -27.62 0.40 6.96
CA PHE A 106 -28.08 1.75 6.59
C PHE A 106 -27.07 2.84 6.98
N THR A 107 -25.97 2.47 7.64
CA THR A 107 -24.87 3.37 8.01
C THR A 107 -23.87 3.46 6.84
N ALA A 108 -23.64 4.66 6.31
CA ALA A 108 -22.71 4.82 5.19
C ALA A 108 -21.27 4.49 5.64
N SER A 109 -20.55 3.67 4.86
CA SER A 109 -19.11 3.45 5.07
C SER A 109 -18.32 4.75 4.91
N THR A 110 -17.25 4.90 5.67
CA THR A 110 -16.41 6.09 5.59
C THR A 110 -15.62 6.06 4.28
N LYS A 111 -15.99 6.94 3.33
CA LYS A 111 -15.23 7.13 2.10
C LYS A 111 -13.86 7.72 2.45
N THR A 112 -12.79 7.03 2.09
CA THR A 112 -11.41 7.49 2.31
C THR A 112 -10.56 7.23 1.09
N VAL A 113 -9.72 8.19 0.73
CA VAL A 113 -8.82 8.09 -0.44
C VAL A 113 -7.84 6.93 -0.30
N GLN A 114 -7.38 6.67 0.92
CA GLN A 114 -6.50 5.54 1.28
C GLN A 114 -6.86 5.05 2.69
N THR A 115 -6.73 3.75 2.93
CA THR A 115 -6.73 3.18 4.28
C THR A 115 -5.34 3.27 4.90
N GLU A 116 -5.24 3.07 6.22
CA GLU A 116 -3.94 3.00 6.91
C GLU A 116 -3.04 1.91 6.30
N ALA A 117 -3.59 0.73 5.98
CA ALA A 117 -2.86 -0.33 5.32
C ALA A 117 -2.34 0.05 3.91
N GLN A 118 -3.13 0.82 3.15
CA GLN A 118 -2.69 1.34 1.85
C GLN A 118 -1.59 2.40 2.01
N LEU A 119 -1.68 3.25 3.04
CA LEU A 119 -0.65 4.23 3.38
C LEU A 119 0.67 3.53 3.77
N ASP A 120 0.61 2.51 4.62
CA ASP A 120 1.80 1.74 5.02
C ASP A 120 2.42 1.01 3.83
N LYS A 121 1.59 0.41 2.96
CA LYS A 121 2.06 -0.21 1.71
C LYS A 121 2.73 0.82 0.79
N MET A 122 2.17 2.02 0.67
CA MET A 122 2.77 3.10 -0.11
C MET A 122 4.16 3.48 0.41
N ILE A 123 4.30 3.64 1.74
CA ILE A 123 5.57 3.97 2.38
C ILE A 123 6.58 2.86 2.16
N GLY A 124 6.21 1.60 2.40
CA GLY A 124 7.09 0.46 2.17
C GLY A 124 7.51 0.30 0.72
N LEU A 125 6.61 0.58 -0.24
CA LEU A 125 6.93 0.61 -1.67
C LEU A 125 7.92 1.73 -2.01
N TYR A 126 7.81 2.90 -1.38
CA TYR A 126 8.78 3.99 -1.54
C TYR A 126 10.18 3.60 -1.08
N ASP A 127 10.29 2.96 0.09
CA ASP A 127 11.58 2.47 0.58
C ASP A 127 12.13 1.34 -0.33
N THR A 128 11.24 0.49 -0.83
CA THR A 128 11.60 -0.58 -1.79
C THR A 128 12.10 0.00 -3.10
N SER A 129 11.46 1.04 -3.64
CA SER A 129 11.86 1.63 -4.93
C SER A 129 13.25 2.27 -4.88
N ILE A 130 13.65 2.75 -3.70
CA ILE A 130 15.02 3.22 -3.41
C ILE A 130 16.02 2.05 -3.46
N SER A 131 15.69 0.93 -2.82
CA SER A 131 16.53 -0.27 -2.86
C SER A 131 16.65 -0.84 -4.28
N ASP A 132 15.52 -0.96 -4.98
CA ASP A 132 15.45 -1.47 -6.35
C ASP A 132 16.28 -0.62 -7.30
N LEU A 133 16.34 0.71 -7.09
CA LEU A 133 17.20 1.60 -7.86
C LEU A 133 18.69 1.24 -7.68
N ASN A 134 19.14 1.00 -6.44
CA ASN A 134 20.52 0.59 -6.18
C ASN A 134 20.84 -0.74 -6.87
N ASP A 135 19.96 -1.71 -6.72
CA ASP A 135 20.16 -3.06 -7.26
C ASP A 135 20.16 -3.04 -8.78
N SER A 136 19.26 -2.26 -9.38
CA SER A 136 19.22 -2.02 -10.82
C SER A 136 20.51 -1.40 -11.33
N LEU A 137 21.03 -0.35 -10.68
CA LEU A 137 22.31 0.27 -11.07
C LEU A 137 23.46 -0.73 -11.07
N ALA A 138 23.54 -1.59 -10.04
CA ALA A 138 24.58 -2.60 -9.92
C ALA A 138 24.41 -3.72 -10.95
N GLU A 139 23.19 -4.22 -11.17
CA GLU A 139 22.87 -5.29 -12.12
C GLU A 139 23.12 -4.83 -13.55
N GLU A 140 22.60 -3.67 -13.94
CA GLU A 140 22.77 -3.15 -15.31
C GLU A 140 24.25 -2.84 -15.61
N THR A 141 25.00 -2.31 -14.63
CA THR A 141 26.45 -2.10 -14.79
C THR A 141 27.20 -3.43 -14.98
N ARG A 142 26.85 -4.45 -14.18
CA ARG A 142 27.43 -5.81 -14.30
C ARG A 142 27.10 -6.43 -15.65
N TYR A 143 25.84 -6.32 -16.07
CA TYR A 143 25.37 -6.83 -17.35
C TYR A 143 26.08 -6.15 -18.51
N TYR A 144 26.17 -4.82 -18.51
CA TYR A 144 26.85 -4.06 -19.55
C TYR A 144 28.33 -4.49 -19.69
N LYS A 145 29.07 -4.57 -18.57
CA LYS A 145 30.48 -5.03 -18.56
C LYS A 145 30.64 -6.45 -19.11
N ALA A 146 29.71 -7.35 -18.81
CA ALA A 146 29.75 -8.72 -19.31
C ALA A 146 29.46 -8.80 -20.82
N ILE A 147 28.43 -8.09 -21.28
CA ILE A 147 28.00 -8.14 -22.68
C ILE A 147 28.99 -7.43 -23.59
N ILE A 148 29.48 -6.25 -23.21
CA ILE A 148 30.34 -5.44 -24.09
C ILE A 148 31.62 -6.18 -24.51
N GLY A 149 32.16 -7.04 -23.66
CA GLY A 149 33.32 -7.89 -23.97
C GLY A 149 33.04 -9.03 -24.98
N THR A 150 31.77 -9.33 -25.26
CA THR A 150 31.33 -10.36 -26.20
C THR A 150 30.82 -9.81 -27.54
N VAL A 151 30.66 -8.49 -27.64
CA VAL A 151 30.14 -7.83 -28.83
C VAL A 151 31.14 -7.94 -29.97
N THR A 152 30.64 -8.32 -31.16
CA THR A 152 31.42 -8.45 -32.40
C THR A 152 30.99 -7.48 -33.49
N ASN A 153 29.80 -6.87 -33.34
CA ASN A 153 29.29 -5.85 -34.24
C ASN A 153 28.32 -4.89 -33.52
N VAL A 154 28.17 -3.68 -34.05
CA VAL A 154 27.30 -2.62 -33.49
C VAL A 154 25.83 -3.05 -33.40
N ASP A 155 25.38 -3.88 -34.34
CA ASP A 155 23.97 -4.28 -34.43
C ASP A 155 23.56 -5.18 -33.25
N GLN A 156 24.46 -6.04 -32.75
CA GLN A 156 24.27 -6.84 -31.53
C GLN A 156 23.99 -5.97 -30.30
N LEU A 157 24.67 -4.84 -30.20
CA LEU A 157 24.54 -3.90 -29.07
C LEU A 157 23.22 -3.13 -29.14
N LEU A 158 22.83 -2.68 -30.35
CA LEU A 158 21.60 -1.90 -30.55
C LEU A 158 20.32 -2.75 -30.53
N GLN A 159 20.41 -4.03 -30.91
CA GLN A 159 19.27 -4.95 -30.85
C GLN A 159 19.01 -5.51 -29.45
N ASN A 160 19.99 -5.42 -28.55
CA ASN A 160 19.81 -5.78 -27.15
C ASN A 160 19.20 -4.60 -26.38
N ASP A 161 17.98 -4.78 -25.89
CA ASP A 161 17.21 -3.73 -25.23
C ASP A 161 17.91 -3.17 -23.98
N ARG A 162 18.58 -4.03 -23.19
CA ARG A 162 19.28 -3.62 -21.98
C ARG A 162 20.51 -2.77 -22.29
N THR A 163 21.38 -3.22 -23.19
CA THR A 163 22.57 -2.42 -23.57
C THR A 163 22.19 -1.14 -24.29
N ARG A 164 21.16 -1.18 -25.14
CA ARG A 164 20.64 0.03 -25.79
C ARG A 164 20.13 1.04 -24.76
N ALA A 165 19.29 0.61 -23.82
CA ALA A 165 18.77 1.47 -22.74
C ALA A 165 19.91 2.06 -21.88
N TYR A 166 20.91 1.24 -21.55
CA TYR A 166 22.10 1.67 -20.81
C TYR A 166 22.84 2.82 -21.51
N ILE A 167 23.12 2.65 -22.81
CA ILE A 167 23.82 3.65 -23.64
C ILE A 167 22.96 4.89 -23.77
N PHE A 168 21.67 4.74 -24.02
CA PHE A 168 20.76 5.86 -24.20
C PHE A 168 20.63 6.68 -22.93
N GLN A 169 20.67 6.05 -21.75
CA GLN A 169 20.69 6.76 -20.47
C GLN A 169 21.96 7.60 -20.32
N VAL A 170 23.15 7.04 -20.60
CA VAL A 170 24.42 7.77 -20.50
C VAL A 170 24.46 8.97 -21.45
N PHE A 171 24.04 8.78 -22.69
CA PHE A 171 24.07 9.84 -23.72
C PHE A 171 22.81 10.70 -23.77
N SER A 172 21.85 10.48 -22.85
CA SER A 172 20.56 11.19 -22.81
C SER A 172 19.78 11.13 -24.13
N ILE A 173 19.76 9.96 -24.77
CA ILE A 173 19.02 9.69 -26.01
C ILE A 173 17.59 9.26 -25.64
N ASP A 174 16.58 9.90 -26.23
CA ASP A 174 15.18 9.53 -26.03
C ASP A 174 14.79 8.37 -26.97
N GLU A 175 14.43 7.23 -26.38
CA GLU A 175 14.02 6.02 -27.10
C GLU A 175 12.72 6.22 -27.91
N LYS A 176 11.93 7.26 -27.65
CA LYS A 176 10.72 7.55 -28.45
C LYS A 176 11.02 8.28 -29.76
N THR A 177 12.15 8.97 -29.84
CA THR A 177 12.49 9.84 -30.98
C THR A 177 13.74 9.40 -31.73
N TYR A 178 14.43 8.34 -31.27
CA TYR A 178 15.63 7.84 -31.94
C TYR A 178 15.30 7.14 -33.28
N THR A 179 16.29 7.14 -34.17
CA THR A 179 16.28 6.33 -35.39
C THR A 179 17.47 5.39 -35.38
N TYR A 180 17.22 4.09 -35.57
CA TYR A 180 18.26 3.05 -35.56
C TYR A 180 19.43 3.38 -36.50
N ALA A 181 19.14 3.78 -37.74
CA ALA A 181 20.14 4.14 -38.72
C ALA A 181 21.01 5.35 -38.30
N HIS A 182 20.41 6.32 -37.59
CA HIS A 182 21.15 7.49 -37.12
C HIS A 182 22.13 7.11 -36.00
N ILE A 183 21.68 6.38 -34.98
CA ILE A 183 22.54 5.93 -33.88
C ILE A 183 23.62 4.97 -34.38
N ARG A 184 23.27 4.01 -35.25
CA ARG A 184 24.24 3.11 -35.87
C ARG A 184 25.33 3.90 -36.61
N GLY A 185 24.93 4.86 -37.44
CA GLY A 185 25.88 5.70 -38.19
C GLY A 185 26.80 6.51 -37.27
N LEU A 186 26.29 7.04 -36.15
CA LEU A 186 27.12 7.72 -35.15
C LEU A 186 28.11 6.77 -34.48
N MET A 187 27.66 5.58 -34.05
CA MET A 187 28.51 4.61 -33.36
C MET A 187 29.60 3.99 -34.24
N THR A 188 29.44 4.01 -35.56
CA THR A 188 30.45 3.55 -36.53
C THR A 188 31.24 4.71 -37.14
N SER A 189 31.11 5.94 -36.63
CA SER A 189 31.86 7.09 -37.15
C SER A 189 33.22 7.20 -36.47
N ASP A 190 34.28 7.31 -37.28
CA ASP A 190 35.55 7.84 -36.83
C ASP A 190 35.48 9.38 -36.83
N ILE A 191 35.81 9.99 -35.69
CA ILE A 191 35.77 11.45 -35.53
C ILE A 191 36.87 12.15 -36.33
N ASP A 192 37.97 11.45 -36.61
CA ASP A 192 39.13 11.97 -37.34
C ASP A 192 38.99 11.76 -38.87
N ASP A 193 38.03 10.94 -39.32
CA ASP A 193 37.74 10.69 -40.73
C ASP A 193 36.70 11.69 -41.28
N PRO A 194 37.07 12.61 -42.21
CA PRO A 194 36.13 13.55 -42.83
C PRO A 194 34.96 12.88 -43.56
N ASP A 195 35.10 11.62 -43.98
CA ASP A 195 34.07 10.86 -44.69
C ASP A 195 33.14 10.07 -43.75
N SER A 196 33.35 10.16 -42.44
CA SER A 196 32.47 9.50 -41.46
C SER A 196 31.06 10.08 -41.47
N TYR A 197 30.08 9.28 -41.05
CA TYR A 197 28.67 9.69 -41.03
C TYR A 197 28.45 10.97 -40.21
N LEU A 198 29.12 11.09 -39.06
CA LEU A 198 29.09 12.29 -38.22
C LEU A 198 29.63 13.53 -38.97
N ASN A 199 30.82 13.42 -39.57
CA ASN A 199 31.47 14.54 -40.27
C ASN A 199 30.71 14.95 -41.54
N GLN A 200 30.25 13.99 -42.33
CA GLN A 200 29.47 14.25 -43.54
C GLN A 200 28.12 14.93 -43.25
N LYS A 201 27.45 14.56 -42.14
CA LYS A 201 26.15 15.16 -41.80
C LYS A 201 26.25 16.47 -41.03
N PHE A 202 27.24 16.61 -40.14
CA PHE A 202 27.25 17.68 -39.15
C PHE A 202 28.57 18.47 -39.11
N GLY A 203 29.65 17.94 -39.68
CA GLY A 203 30.99 18.54 -39.61
C GLY A 203 31.07 19.92 -40.24
N ALA A 204 30.41 20.15 -41.38
CA ALA A 204 30.41 21.46 -42.04
C ALA A 204 29.77 22.57 -41.17
N ALA A 205 28.63 22.28 -40.56
CA ALA A 205 27.94 23.21 -39.67
C ALA A 205 28.70 23.42 -38.36
N TYR A 206 29.34 22.37 -37.84
CA TYR A 206 30.22 22.44 -36.67
C TYR A 206 31.42 23.35 -36.92
N ASN A 207 32.15 23.14 -38.02
CA ASN A 207 33.33 23.91 -38.37
C ASN A 207 33.01 25.41 -38.55
N ASP A 208 31.93 25.73 -39.27
CA ASP A 208 31.45 27.10 -39.42
C ASP A 208 31.10 27.75 -38.06
N ALA A 209 30.47 26.99 -37.16
CA ALA A 209 30.13 27.49 -35.83
C ALA A 209 31.37 27.73 -34.95
N VAL A 210 32.32 26.80 -34.95
CA VAL A 210 33.59 26.94 -34.21
C VAL A 210 34.38 28.15 -34.72
N GLU A 211 34.51 28.30 -36.04
CA GLU A 211 35.24 29.42 -36.65
C GLU A 211 34.62 30.78 -36.27
N LYS A 212 33.29 30.90 -36.38
CA LYS A 212 32.57 32.13 -35.99
C LYS A 212 32.72 32.45 -34.51
N LEU A 213 32.59 31.45 -33.63
CA LEU A 213 32.72 31.66 -32.18
C LEU A 213 34.17 32.02 -31.80
N ALA A 214 35.17 31.39 -32.44
CA ALA A 214 36.57 31.73 -32.26
C ALA A 214 36.87 33.16 -32.73
N MET A 215 36.34 33.56 -33.89
CA MET A 215 36.48 34.93 -34.41
C MET A 215 35.89 35.96 -33.44
N LYS A 216 34.69 35.71 -32.89
CA LYS A 216 34.11 36.56 -31.84
C LYS A 216 35.03 36.67 -30.63
N GLY A 217 35.52 35.54 -30.11
CA GLY A 217 36.43 35.51 -28.96
C GLY A 217 37.72 36.29 -29.20
N ASN A 218 38.29 36.18 -30.40
CA ASN A 218 39.50 36.88 -30.78
C ASN A 218 39.28 38.40 -30.91
N ILE A 219 38.15 38.86 -31.48
CA ILE A 219 37.79 40.28 -31.54
C ILE A 219 37.62 40.86 -30.12
N GLU A 220 36.92 40.13 -29.25
CA GLU A 220 36.70 40.57 -27.85
C GLU A 220 38.01 40.60 -27.06
N LEU A 221 38.88 39.60 -27.24
CA LEU A 221 40.19 39.56 -26.61
C LEU A 221 41.09 40.70 -27.09
N HIS A 222 41.08 41.03 -28.40
CA HIS A 222 41.81 42.18 -28.94
C HIS A 222 41.42 43.48 -28.23
N GLY A 223 40.11 43.72 -28.04
CA GLY A 223 39.61 44.86 -27.28
C GLY A 223 40.10 44.90 -25.83
N GLN A 224 40.12 43.75 -25.14
CA GLN A 224 40.63 43.63 -23.77
C GLN A 224 42.14 43.91 -23.68
N VAL A 225 42.92 43.34 -24.60
CA VAL A 225 44.37 43.54 -24.67
C VAL A 225 44.69 45.02 -24.94
N THR A 226 43.97 45.65 -25.86
CA THR A 226 44.09 47.08 -26.17
C THR A 226 43.81 47.95 -24.94
N ALA A 227 42.72 47.66 -24.21
CA ALA A 227 42.37 48.36 -22.98
C ALA A 227 43.44 48.18 -21.88
N ARG A 228 44.02 46.97 -21.75
CA ARG A 228 45.11 46.70 -20.80
C ARG A 228 46.37 47.49 -21.14
N ILE A 229 46.75 47.55 -22.41
CA ILE A 229 47.88 48.38 -22.87
C ILE A 229 47.65 49.84 -22.50
N THR A 230 46.44 50.36 -22.74
CA THR A 230 46.08 51.76 -22.38
C THR A 230 46.14 52.00 -20.87
N ALA A 231 45.71 51.03 -20.07
CA ALA A 231 45.81 51.10 -18.62
C ALA A 231 47.27 51.08 -18.13
N ILE A 232 48.12 50.25 -18.74
CA ILE A 232 49.56 50.21 -18.46
C ILE A 232 50.20 51.55 -18.82
N ASP A 233 49.87 52.12 -19.99
CA ASP A 233 50.36 53.43 -20.41
C ASP A 233 49.97 54.55 -19.45
N THR A 234 48.74 54.50 -18.93
CA THR A 234 48.26 55.43 -17.92
C THR A 234 49.02 55.28 -16.60
N ALA A 235 49.28 54.04 -16.16
CA ALA A 235 50.03 53.77 -14.94
C ALA A 235 51.50 54.22 -15.05
N LEU A 236 52.16 53.93 -16.17
CA LEU A 236 53.55 54.33 -16.44
C LEU A 236 53.75 55.85 -16.45
N ALA A 237 52.70 56.63 -16.79
CA ALA A 237 52.70 58.08 -16.73
C ALA A 237 52.62 58.66 -15.30
N GLY A 238 52.32 57.84 -14.29
CA GLY A 238 52.29 58.23 -12.89
C GLY A 238 53.69 58.40 -12.26
N THR A 239 53.78 59.28 -11.26
CA THR A 239 55.06 59.63 -10.59
C THR A 239 55.38 58.82 -9.34
N GLU A 240 54.51 57.90 -8.92
CA GLU A 240 54.61 57.17 -7.63
C GLU A 240 55.11 55.71 -7.75
N LEU A 241 55.50 55.26 -8.95
CA LEU A 241 55.98 53.88 -9.17
C LEU A 241 57.46 53.72 -8.80
N THR A 242 57.81 52.59 -8.19
CA THR A 242 59.20 52.14 -8.03
C THR A 242 59.80 51.68 -9.37
N ASP A 243 61.14 51.62 -9.47
CA ASP A 243 61.84 51.18 -10.68
C ASP A 243 61.51 49.72 -11.06
N GLU A 244 61.30 48.87 -10.05
CA GLU A 244 60.92 47.46 -10.22
C GLU A 244 59.50 47.33 -10.80
N GLU A 245 58.53 48.10 -10.27
CA GLU A 245 57.16 48.12 -10.79
C GLU A 245 57.09 48.68 -12.22
N ARG A 246 57.87 49.72 -12.51
CA ARG A 246 57.96 50.30 -13.85
C ARG A 246 58.50 49.29 -14.86
N THR A 247 59.59 48.61 -14.51
CA THR A 247 60.21 47.58 -15.37
C THR A 247 59.24 46.42 -15.62
N ALA A 248 58.50 45.98 -14.59
CA ALA A 248 57.50 44.93 -14.73
C ALA A 248 56.34 45.33 -15.66
N LEU A 249 55.84 46.56 -15.55
CA LEU A 249 54.77 47.09 -16.41
C LEU A 249 55.21 47.24 -17.87
N GLU A 250 56.44 47.69 -18.12
CA GLU A 250 57.00 47.76 -19.48
C GLU A 250 57.14 46.37 -20.11
N ALA A 251 57.59 45.37 -19.34
CA ALA A 251 57.66 43.98 -19.81
C ALA A 251 56.27 43.38 -20.10
N GLU A 252 55.27 43.67 -19.25
CA GLU A 252 53.88 43.27 -19.52
C GLU A 252 53.37 43.92 -20.81
N LYS A 253 53.61 45.22 -21.01
CA LYS A 253 53.17 45.95 -22.20
C LYS A 253 53.69 45.32 -23.49
N VAL A 254 54.98 44.98 -23.54
CA VAL A 254 55.59 44.30 -24.70
C VAL A 254 54.88 42.97 -24.98
N THR A 255 54.66 42.17 -23.93
CA THR A 255 53.94 40.90 -24.04
C THR A 255 52.52 41.08 -24.61
N ARG A 256 51.80 42.14 -24.18
CA ARG A 256 50.46 42.46 -24.69
C ARG A 256 50.48 42.97 -26.13
N GLN A 257 51.50 43.71 -26.53
CA GLN A 257 51.67 44.17 -27.91
C GLN A 257 51.94 43.00 -28.87
N ASP A 258 52.73 42.02 -28.43
CA ASP A 258 52.93 40.78 -29.17
C ASP A 258 51.62 39.99 -29.32
N GLN A 259 50.82 39.91 -28.24
CA GLN A 259 49.48 39.29 -28.29
C GLN A 259 48.54 39.99 -29.28
N LEU A 260 48.57 41.32 -29.34
CA LEU A 260 47.78 42.10 -30.30
C LEU A 260 48.15 41.74 -31.73
N THR A 261 49.45 41.70 -32.02
CA THR A 261 50.01 41.35 -33.34
C THR A 261 49.58 39.95 -33.77
N GLN A 262 49.58 38.98 -32.84
CA GLN A 262 49.13 37.62 -33.11
C GLN A 262 47.63 37.54 -33.39
N LEU A 263 46.80 38.32 -32.69
CA LEU A 263 45.36 38.38 -32.94
C LEU A 263 45.03 39.04 -34.28
N GLU A 264 45.71 40.13 -34.62
CA GLU A 264 45.51 40.84 -35.89
C GLU A 264 45.93 39.99 -37.10
N ALA A 265 46.88 39.07 -36.93
CA ALA A 265 47.29 38.15 -38.00
C ALA A 265 46.21 37.11 -38.38
N VAL A 266 45.25 36.82 -37.49
CA VAL A 266 44.21 35.79 -37.70
C VAL A 266 42.79 36.37 -37.83
N LEU A 267 42.63 37.68 -37.60
CA LEU A 267 41.36 38.38 -37.70
C LEU A 267 41.14 38.98 -39.10
N PRO A 268 39.88 39.16 -39.53
CA PRO A 268 39.57 39.91 -40.76
C PRO A 268 39.99 41.39 -40.63
N PRO A 269 39.90 42.19 -41.71
CA PRO A 269 40.12 43.64 -41.63
C PRO A 269 39.29 44.32 -40.53
N GLN A 270 39.90 45.28 -39.83
CA GLN A 270 39.33 45.89 -38.62
C GLN A 270 37.99 46.61 -38.86
N ASP A 271 37.78 47.16 -40.05
CA ASP A 271 36.54 47.80 -40.47
C ASP A 271 35.35 46.82 -40.58
N GLU A 272 35.61 45.51 -40.68
CA GLU A 272 34.57 44.49 -40.70
C GLU A 272 34.18 43.98 -39.29
N TRP A 273 34.94 44.30 -38.25
CA TRP A 273 34.80 43.68 -36.93
C TRP A 273 33.45 43.97 -36.28
N GLU A 274 33.01 45.23 -36.26
CA GLU A 274 31.76 45.63 -35.62
C GLU A 274 30.56 44.91 -36.26
N THR A 275 30.54 44.82 -37.59
CA THR A 275 29.46 44.17 -38.34
C THR A 275 29.47 42.65 -38.12
N LYS A 276 30.63 41.99 -38.19
CA LYS A 276 30.74 40.53 -37.96
C LYS A 276 30.44 40.15 -36.52
N LEU A 277 30.92 40.94 -35.55
CA LEU A 277 30.66 40.73 -34.14
C LEU A 277 29.16 40.81 -33.84
N ALA A 278 28.46 41.82 -34.38
CA ALA A 278 27.01 41.94 -34.25
C ALA A 278 26.27 40.74 -34.86
N ALA A 279 26.67 40.29 -36.05
CA ALA A 279 26.05 39.16 -36.73
C ALA A 279 26.25 37.83 -35.98
N ILE A 280 27.46 37.55 -35.49
CA ILE A 280 27.76 36.33 -34.72
C ILE A 280 27.05 36.37 -33.37
N THR A 281 27.04 37.53 -32.70
CA THR A 281 26.35 37.70 -31.41
C THR A 281 24.86 37.40 -31.55
N ALA A 282 24.22 37.81 -32.65
CA ALA A 282 22.82 37.48 -32.92
C ALA A 282 22.57 35.97 -33.13
N GLN A 283 23.58 35.21 -33.59
CA GLN A 283 23.49 33.76 -33.82
C GLN A 283 24.08 32.91 -32.68
N GLN A 284 24.60 33.53 -31.62
CA GLN A 284 25.46 32.88 -30.63
C GLN A 284 24.81 31.62 -30.02
N THR A 285 23.54 31.69 -29.62
CA THR A 285 22.83 30.53 -29.05
C THR A 285 22.74 29.36 -30.04
N THR A 286 22.45 29.64 -31.32
CA THR A 286 22.38 28.62 -32.36
C THR A 286 23.73 27.97 -32.64
N LEU A 287 24.79 28.79 -32.74
CA LEU A 287 26.15 28.29 -32.97
C LEU A 287 26.64 27.45 -31.80
N THR A 288 26.45 27.92 -30.57
CA THR A 288 26.78 27.16 -29.35
C THR A 288 26.00 25.85 -29.26
N ASN A 289 24.70 25.85 -29.60
CA ASN A 289 23.89 24.63 -29.64
C ASN A 289 24.40 23.64 -30.69
N THR A 290 24.80 24.14 -31.86
CA THR A 290 25.37 23.32 -32.94
C THR A 290 26.66 22.63 -32.48
N VAL A 291 27.59 23.39 -31.89
CA VAL A 291 28.83 22.87 -31.30
C VAL A 291 28.54 21.84 -30.21
N THR A 292 27.59 22.15 -29.31
CA THR A 292 27.21 21.25 -28.21
C THR A 292 26.61 19.94 -28.71
N GLN A 293 25.71 19.99 -29.70
CA GLN A 293 25.10 18.80 -30.29
C GLN A 293 26.12 17.94 -31.00
N TYR A 294 26.99 18.55 -31.81
CA TYR A 294 28.08 17.84 -32.47
C TYR A 294 28.97 17.11 -31.45
N ASN A 295 29.42 17.80 -30.41
CA ASN A 295 30.28 17.22 -29.37
C ASN A 295 29.60 16.05 -28.64
N LYS A 296 28.29 16.12 -28.37
CA LYS A 296 27.54 14.99 -27.78
C LYS A 296 27.52 13.76 -28.70
N MET A 297 27.31 13.98 -30.00
CA MET A 297 27.33 12.91 -30.99
C MET A 297 28.75 12.33 -31.18
N ALA A 298 29.77 13.20 -31.15
CA ALA A 298 31.17 12.79 -31.19
C ALA A 298 31.57 11.98 -29.96
N GLN A 299 31.05 12.30 -28.77
CA GLN A 299 31.26 11.50 -27.55
C GLN A 299 30.65 10.10 -27.67
N LEU A 300 29.47 9.98 -28.27
CA LEU A 300 28.88 8.67 -28.57
C LEU A 300 29.76 7.88 -29.53
N ALA A 301 30.25 8.51 -30.60
CA ALA A 301 31.14 7.87 -31.58
C ALA A 301 32.46 7.40 -30.92
N ALA A 302 33.13 8.30 -30.20
CA ALA A 302 34.41 8.05 -29.54
C ALA A 302 34.35 7.04 -28.38
N ALA A 303 33.16 6.73 -27.88
CA ALA A 303 32.99 5.75 -26.82
C ALA A 303 33.17 4.30 -27.31
N PHE A 304 33.07 4.04 -28.61
CA PHE A 304 33.09 2.69 -29.19
C PHE A 304 34.16 2.52 -30.26
N GLU A 305 34.56 1.28 -30.48
CA GLU A 305 35.62 0.90 -31.41
C GLU A 305 35.03 0.01 -32.53
N PHE A 306 34.18 0.61 -33.37
CA PHE A 306 33.59 -0.05 -34.54
C PHE A 306 34.16 0.50 -35.85
N ASN A 307 34.35 -0.38 -36.82
CA ASN A 307 34.65 -0.02 -38.20
C ASN A 307 33.40 0.57 -38.89
N ASN A 308 33.60 1.24 -40.04
CA ASN A 308 32.52 1.79 -40.86
C ASN A 308 31.47 0.75 -41.30
N ASP A 309 31.84 -0.54 -41.43
CA ASP A 309 30.91 -1.63 -41.74
C ASP A 309 30.09 -2.11 -40.51
N GLY A 310 30.45 -1.65 -39.31
CA GLY A 310 29.84 -2.00 -38.04
C GLY A 310 30.51 -3.16 -37.30
N THR A 311 31.58 -3.75 -37.84
CA THR A 311 32.37 -4.78 -37.16
C THR A 311 33.30 -4.17 -36.10
N VAL A 312 33.66 -4.94 -35.09
CA VAL A 312 34.55 -4.51 -33.99
C VAL A 312 36.02 -4.45 -34.46
N THR A 313 36.77 -3.44 -33.99
CA THR A 313 38.22 -3.33 -34.24
C THR A 313 39.03 -4.34 -33.39
N ALA A 314 40.32 -4.50 -33.70
CA ALA A 314 41.20 -5.33 -32.89
C ALA A 314 41.34 -4.76 -31.46
N GLY A 315 40.86 -5.49 -30.46
CA GLY A 315 40.87 -5.06 -29.06
C GLY A 315 39.50 -5.07 -28.37
N GLY A 316 38.41 -5.24 -29.12
CA GLY A 316 37.05 -5.31 -28.59
C GLY A 316 36.22 -4.05 -28.86
N ALA A 317 34.92 -4.10 -28.55
CA ALA A 317 33.98 -3.03 -28.93
C ALA A 317 34.19 -1.70 -28.17
N GLN A 318 34.94 -1.71 -27.07
CA GLN A 318 35.33 -0.52 -26.30
C GLN A 318 36.70 -0.71 -25.64
N LYS A 319 37.46 0.39 -25.53
CA LYS A 319 38.66 0.45 -24.69
C LYS A 319 38.31 0.36 -23.20
N ALA A 320 39.22 -0.16 -22.38
CA ALA A 320 39.02 -0.31 -20.93
C ALA A 320 38.66 1.02 -20.24
N ASP A 321 39.31 2.12 -20.63
CA ASP A 321 39.01 3.46 -20.11
C ASP A 321 37.60 3.93 -20.51
N ASN A 322 37.18 3.66 -21.75
CA ASN A 322 35.82 3.97 -22.21
C ASN A 322 34.76 3.16 -21.47
N ILE A 323 35.02 1.88 -21.18
CA ILE A 323 34.13 1.06 -20.34
C ILE A 323 33.98 1.72 -18.97
N LYS A 324 35.09 2.14 -18.36
CA LYS A 324 35.05 2.82 -17.05
C LYS A 324 34.28 4.14 -17.13
N ILE A 325 34.56 4.99 -18.12
CA ILE A 325 33.85 6.27 -18.32
C ILE A 325 32.35 6.03 -18.49
N MET A 326 31.95 5.06 -19.32
CA MET A 326 30.55 4.69 -19.52
C MET A 326 29.88 4.20 -18.24
N THR A 327 30.56 3.37 -17.45
CA THR A 327 29.99 2.83 -16.22
C THR A 327 29.90 3.87 -15.12
N ASP A 328 30.91 4.73 -15.01
CA ASP A 328 30.91 5.82 -14.04
C ASP A 328 29.82 6.85 -14.38
N ALA A 329 29.64 7.16 -15.67
CA ALA A 329 28.59 8.07 -16.16
C ALA A 329 27.18 7.50 -15.93
N TYR A 330 26.98 6.20 -16.19
CA TYR A 330 25.70 5.53 -15.93
C TYR A 330 25.34 5.56 -14.44
N ILE A 331 26.26 5.15 -13.57
CA ILE A 331 26.04 5.17 -12.11
C ILE A 331 25.79 6.61 -11.64
N SER A 332 26.55 7.58 -12.14
CA SER A 332 26.42 8.99 -11.76
C SER A 332 25.16 9.67 -12.32
N SER A 333 24.48 9.06 -13.30
CA SER A 333 23.19 9.53 -13.81
C SER A 333 22.02 9.20 -12.87
N ALA A 334 22.25 8.43 -11.81
CA ALA A 334 21.25 8.12 -10.81
C ALA A 334 20.69 9.41 -10.18
N PRO A 335 19.37 9.49 -9.94
CA PRO A 335 18.73 10.70 -9.41
C PRO A 335 19.11 11.02 -7.96
N ARG A 336 19.80 10.10 -7.27
CA ARG A 336 20.20 10.19 -5.88
C ARG A 336 21.49 9.41 -5.62
N VAL A 337 22.14 9.66 -4.49
CA VAL A 337 23.38 8.93 -4.13
C VAL A 337 22.98 7.61 -3.45
N THR A 338 23.04 6.50 -4.19
CA THR A 338 22.82 5.15 -3.66
C THR A 338 24.12 4.54 -3.11
N PRO A 339 24.09 3.39 -2.40
CA PRO A 339 25.31 2.67 -2.01
C PRO A 339 26.27 2.40 -3.18
N THR A 340 25.74 2.12 -4.38
CA THR A 340 26.53 1.94 -5.60
C THR A 340 27.22 3.25 -6.03
N VAL A 341 26.52 4.38 -5.99
CA VAL A 341 27.09 5.71 -6.30
C VAL A 341 28.12 6.12 -5.24
N ALA A 342 27.83 5.88 -3.97
CA ALA A 342 28.73 6.16 -2.86
C ALA A 342 30.04 5.38 -2.98
N THR A 343 29.95 4.09 -3.30
CA THR A 343 31.10 3.23 -3.59
C THR A 343 31.94 3.79 -4.73
N LEU A 344 31.29 4.22 -5.82
CA LEU A 344 31.98 4.83 -6.96
C LEU A 344 32.76 6.10 -6.55
N ASN A 345 32.16 6.96 -5.71
CA ASN A 345 32.80 8.19 -5.22
C ASN A 345 33.96 7.90 -4.26
N ARG A 346 33.82 6.88 -3.39
CA ARG A 346 34.90 6.41 -2.53
C ARG A 346 36.09 5.92 -3.35
N ASP A 347 35.85 5.04 -4.31
CA ASP A 347 36.92 4.47 -5.14
C ASP A 347 37.64 5.57 -5.94
N TYR A 348 36.89 6.58 -6.40
CA TYR A 348 37.49 7.76 -7.03
C TYR A 348 38.39 8.53 -6.06
N PHE A 349 37.91 8.84 -4.84
CA PHE A 349 38.68 9.53 -3.82
C PHE A 349 39.97 8.77 -3.47
N GLU A 350 39.87 7.47 -3.16
CA GLU A 350 41.01 6.63 -2.79
C GLU A 350 42.04 6.51 -3.92
N SER A 351 41.59 6.48 -5.17
CA SER A 351 42.49 6.44 -6.34
C SER A 351 43.25 7.76 -6.59
N LYS A 352 42.70 8.90 -6.14
CA LYS A 352 43.22 10.24 -6.46
C LYS A 352 43.95 10.88 -5.28
N ILE A 353 43.53 10.63 -4.05
CA ILE A 353 44.02 11.41 -2.89
C ILE A 353 45.54 11.30 -2.69
N GLY A 354 46.15 10.16 -3.04
CA GLY A 354 47.59 9.96 -2.92
C GLY A 354 48.45 10.84 -3.85
N SER A 355 47.90 11.31 -4.97
CA SER A 355 48.63 12.16 -5.92
C SER A 355 48.57 13.65 -5.59
N ILE A 356 47.59 14.08 -4.81
CA ILE A 356 47.37 15.49 -4.48
C ILE A 356 48.57 16.08 -3.74
N LYS A 357 48.98 17.31 -4.08
CA LYS A 357 50.10 18.03 -3.46
C LYS A 357 49.72 19.36 -2.85
N THR A 358 48.57 19.92 -3.22
CA THR A 358 48.11 21.21 -2.69
C THR A 358 46.63 21.18 -2.33
N VAL A 359 46.25 22.05 -1.39
CA VAL A 359 44.85 22.30 -1.05
C VAL A 359 44.05 22.74 -2.28
N THR A 360 44.61 23.62 -3.11
CA THR A 360 43.97 24.09 -4.35
C THR A 360 43.72 22.96 -5.35
N GLU A 361 44.65 22.01 -5.48
CA GLU A 361 44.45 20.83 -6.34
C GLU A 361 43.30 19.96 -5.81
N LEU A 362 43.25 19.71 -4.49
CA LEU A 362 42.16 18.97 -3.85
C LEU A 362 40.79 19.61 -4.09
N THR A 363 40.70 20.92 -3.90
CA THR A 363 39.43 21.67 -3.93
C THR A 363 39.01 22.09 -5.34
N SER A 364 39.88 21.96 -6.34
CA SER A 364 39.56 22.21 -7.75
C SER A 364 38.91 21.00 -8.44
N ASP A 365 39.17 19.79 -7.94
CA ASP A 365 38.37 18.63 -8.31
C ASP A 365 37.03 18.68 -7.56
N THR A 366 35.97 19.01 -8.29
CA THR A 366 34.62 19.16 -7.72
C THR A 366 34.12 17.88 -7.06
N ARG A 367 34.55 16.70 -7.54
CA ARG A 367 34.15 15.41 -7.00
C ARG A 367 34.85 15.14 -5.67
N LEU A 368 36.16 15.43 -5.57
CA LEU A 368 36.90 15.35 -4.31
C LEU A 368 36.39 16.38 -3.29
N LEU A 369 36.14 17.62 -3.71
CA LEU A 369 35.58 18.66 -2.85
C LEU A 369 34.22 18.24 -2.27
N ASN A 370 33.32 17.72 -3.11
CA ASN A 370 32.02 17.25 -2.64
C ASN A 370 32.16 16.04 -1.71
N TYR A 371 33.08 15.11 -2.00
CA TYR A 371 33.34 13.95 -1.16
C TYR A 371 33.78 14.37 0.26
N ILE A 372 34.75 15.28 0.38
CA ILE A 372 35.23 15.74 1.69
C ILE A 372 34.17 16.57 2.42
N LYS A 373 33.37 17.37 1.70
CA LYS A 373 32.25 18.10 2.33
C LYS A 373 31.26 17.12 2.97
N VAL A 374 30.87 16.09 2.24
CA VAL A 374 29.97 15.05 2.75
C VAL A 374 30.61 14.30 3.92
N ALA A 375 31.89 13.92 3.80
CA ALA A 375 32.60 13.13 4.81
C ALA A 375 32.64 13.77 6.20
N PHE A 376 32.62 15.10 6.27
CA PHE A 376 32.68 15.87 7.51
C PHE A 376 31.38 16.61 7.82
N ASP A 377 30.27 16.26 7.16
CA ASP A 377 28.97 16.91 7.31
C ASP A 377 29.03 18.45 7.12
N LEU A 378 29.71 18.87 6.05
CA LEU A 378 29.89 20.27 5.66
C LEU A 378 29.08 20.61 4.41
N ASN A 379 27.85 20.10 4.35
CA ASN A 379 26.98 20.16 3.16
C ASN A 379 26.15 21.44 3.06
N ASP A 380 26.24 22.33 4.04
CA ASP A 380 25.52 23.61 4.04
C ASP A 380 25.92 24.46 2.82
N VAL A 381 24.94 25.14 2.23
CA VAL A 381 25.10 26.00 1.04
C VAL A 381 26.05 27.17 1.28
N THR A 382 26.25 27.56 2.54
CA THR A 382 27.20 28.60 2.97
C THR A 382 28.66 28.09 2.99
N ILE A 383 28.87 26.77 3.00
CA ILE A 383 30.21 26.18 2.92
C ILE A 383 30.64 26.10 1.47
N VAL A 384 31.36 27.14 1.04
CA VAL A 384 31.91 27.25 -0.32
C VAL A 384 33.34 26.70 -0.37
N LYS A 385 33.89 26.59 -1.60
CA LYS A 385 35.29 26.17 -1.83
C LYS A 385 36.29 26.88 -0.91
N ALA A 386 36.22 28.21 -0.86
CA ALA A 386 37.12 29.03 -0.04
C ALA A 386 37.03 28.71 1.47
N THR A 387 35.85 28.34 1.98
CA THR A 387 35.69 27.91 3.37
C THR A 387 36.50 26.65 3.65
N ILE A 388 36.44 25.66 2.75
CA ILE A 388 37.21 24.42 2.87
C ILE A 388 38.71 24.68 2.78
N GLU A 389 39.14 25.57 1.87
CA GLU A 389 40.55 25.96 1.75
C GLU A 389 41.06 26.59 3.04
N ASN A 390 40.32 27.55 3.60
CA ASN A 390 40.67 28.22 4.86
C ASN A 390 40.71 27.24 6.06
N ILE A 391 39.82 26.24 6.08
CA ILE A 391 39.86 25.20 7.12
C ILE A 391 41.14 24.37 6.99
N LEU A 392 41.46 23.90 5.78
CA LEU A 392 42.61 23.03 5.53
C LEU A 392 43.97 23.71 5.77
N THR A 393 44.04 25.03 5.60
CA THR A 393 45.27 25.83 5.85
C THR A 393 45.37 26.42 7.26
N SER A 394 44.37 26.22 8.12
CA SER A 394 44.37 26.79 9.48
C SER A 394 45.46 26.16 10.38
N ASP A 395 46.18 26.99 11.13
CA ASP A 395 47.04 26.53 12.22
C ASP A 395 46.23 26.41 13.52
N LEU A 396 46.04 25.19 14.01
CA LEU A 396 45.27 24.94 15.24
C LEU A 396 45.97 25.44 16.51
N SER A 397 47.24 25.82 16.45
CA SER A 397 47.98 26.42 17.58
C SER A 397 47.80 27.94 17.67
N ASP A 398 47.39 28.60 16.58
CA ASP A 398 47.11 30.03 16.55
C ASP A 398 45.66 30.30 17.01
N PRO A 399 45.42 31.03 18.12
CA PRO A 399 44.06 31.35 18.57
C PRO A 399 43.26 32.23 17.60
N ASN A 400 43.91 32.87 16.62
CA ASN A 400 43.27 33.73 15.62
C ASN A 400 43.03 33.03 14.26
N ASN A 401 43.26 31.71 14.17
CA ASN A 401 43.03 30.96 12.93
C ASN A 401 41.55 31.00 12.50
N TYR A 402 41.28 30.64 11.24
CA TYR A 402 39.94 30.72 10.64
C TYR A 402 38.90 29.88 11.41
N ILE A 403 39.27 28.69 11.88
CA ILE A 403 38.39 27.78 12.63
C ILE A 403 37.99 28.40 13.97
N ALA A 404 38.91 29.04 14.68
CA ALA A 404 38.61 29.69 15.96
C ALA A 404 37.75 30.96 15.81
N THR A 405 38.07 31.80 14.81
CA THR A 405 37.47 33.12 14.65
C THR A 405 36.16 33.09 13.86
N PHE A 406 36.17 32.52 12.66
CA PHE A 406 35.00 32.46 11.78
C PHE A 406 34.21 31.16 11.95
N GLY A 407 34.93 30.04 12.13
CA GLY A 407 34.34 28.73 12.37
C GLY A 407 33.78 28.54 13.79
N LYS A 408 34.03 29.49 14.71
CA LYS A 408 33.60 29.44 16.11
C LYS A 408 33.93 28.12 16.83
N ASN A 409 35.06 27.51 16.48
CA ASN A 409 35.50 26.19 16.97
C ASN A 409 34.53 25.04 16.64
N ASP A 410 33.87 25.08 15.48
CA ASP A 410 33.07 23.95 14.98
C ASP A 410 33.92 22.67 14.94
N GLU A 411 33.48 21.63 15.64
CA GLU A 411 34.21 20.36 15.77
C GLU A 411 34.42 19.68 14.40
N ARG A 412 33.50 19.88 13.44
CA ARG A 412 33.61 19.35 12.08
C ARG A 412 34.75 20.01 11.32
N TYR A 413 34.99 21.31 11.54
CA TYR A 413 36.11 22.03 10.90
C TYR A 413 37.44 21.53 11.46
N ILE A 414 37.50 21.32 12.77
CA ILE A 414 38.67 20.74 13.44
C ILE A 414 38.94 19.32 12.93
N ALA A 415 37.88 18.51 12.77
CA ALA A 415 37.98 17.16 12.24
C ALA A 415 38.52 17.14 10.80
N LEU A 416 37.99 18.00 9.91
CA LEU A 416 38.48 18.16 8.55
C LEU A 416 39.96 18.58 8.54
N ARG A 417 40.33 19.60 9.33
CA ARG A 417 41.73 20.06 9.39
C ARG A 417 42.70 18.97 9.85
N LYS A 418 42.30 18.16 10.83
CA LYS A 418 43.10 17.03 11.34
C LYS A 418 43.17 15.85 10.38
N ALA A 419 42.25 15.75 9.44
CA ALA A 419 42.23 14.66 8.47
C ALA A 419 43.24 14.83 7.34
N PHE A 420 43.88 15.99 7.19
CA PHE A 420 44.82 16.27 6.12
C PHE A 420 46.15 16.83 6.63
N ASN A 421 47.24 16.48 5.95
CA ASN A 421 48.62 16.81 6.35
C ASN A 421 49.20 18.04 5.60
N PHE A 422 48.34 18.92 5.08
CA PHE A 422 48.78 20.15 4.43
C PHE A 422 49.38 21.16 5.43
N GLN A 423 50.33 21.94 4.94
CA GLN A 423 50.92 23.08 5.61
C GLN A 423 49.99 24.31 5.55
N THR A 424 50.31 25.36 6.30
CA THR A 424 49.50 26.59 6.37
C THR A 424 49.53 27.41 5.07
N ASP A 425 50.54 27.20 4.22
CA ASP A 425 50.59 27.76 2.86
C ASP A 425 49.78 26.94 1.83
N GLY A 426 49.14 25.85 2.27
CA GLY A 426 48.33 24.96 1.43
C GLY A 426 49.13 23.92 0.66
N THR A 427 50.44 23.83 0.84
CA THR A 427 51.30 22.83 0.21
C THR A 427 51.50 21.58 1.07
N LEU A 428 51.94 20.48 0.48
CA LEU A 428 52.31 19.26 1.17
C LEU A 428 53.82 19.22 1.42
N ALA A 429 54.24 18.86 2.64
CA ALA A 429 55.65 18.72 2.98
C ALA A 429 56.32 17.57 2.21
N GLU A 430 57.61 17.73 1.87
CA GLU A 430 58.36 16.71 1.13
C GLU A 430 58.37 15.37 1.87
N GLY A 431 58.17 14.27 1.14
CA GLY A 431 58.13 12.91 1.71
C GLY A 431 56.86 12.57 2.49
N THR A 432 55.89 13.48 2.59
CA THR A 432 54.61 13.22 3.27
C THR A 432 53.47 12.92 2.28
N THR A 433 52.37 12.36 2.80
CA THR A 433 51.14 12.10 2.04
C THR A 433 50.01 13.01 2.49
N PRO A 434 49.07 13.42 1.61
CA PRO A 434 47.95 14.29 1.99
C PRO A 434 47.11 13.74 3.13
N GLN A 435 46.95 12.41 3.15
CA GLN A 435 46.35 11.66 4.24
C GLN A 435 47.21 10.42 4.55
N THR A 436 47.26 10.03 5.81
CA THR A 436 47.70 8.70 6.24
C THR A 436 46.60 7.67 5.98
N THR A 437 46.91 6.38 6.10
CA THR A 437 45.93 5.29 5.99
C THR A 437 44.78 5.46 6.98
N LEU A 438 45.08 5.85 8.24
CA LEU A 438 44.05 6.05 9.26
C LEU A 438 43.17 7.28 8.94
N GLN A 439 43.77 8.38 8.51
CA GLN A 439 43.02 9.57 8.09
C GLN A 439 42.11 9.28 6.89
N THR A 440 42.60 8.53 5.90
CA THR A 440 41.82 8.10 4.73
C THR A 440 40.64 7.24 5.17
N ALA A 441 40.85 6.27 6.07
CA ALA A 441 39.79 5.44 6.60
C ALA A 441 38.73 6.26 7.37
N THR A 442 39.14 7.25 8.16
CA THR A 442 38.21 8.17 8.84
C THR A 442 37.39 8.98 7.84
N THR A 443 38.03 9.56 6.81
CA THR A 443 37.31 10.32 5.77
C THR A 443 36.34 9.43 5.00
N THR A 444 36.74 8.22 4.61
CA THR A 444 35.85 7.26 3.94
C THR A 444 34.70 6.83 4.84
N SER A 445 34.94 6.54 6.12
CA SER A 445 33.88 6.18 7.06
C SER A 445 32.88 7.31 7.24
N GLY A 446 33.36 8.55 7.36
CA GLY A 446 32.50 9.74 7.43
C GLY A 446 31.65 9.87 6.16
N TYR A 447 32.25 9.72 4.98
CA TYR A 447 31.51 9.78 3.72
C TYR A 447 30.43 8.70 3.63
N MET A 448 30.77 7.45 3.93
CA MET A 448 29.83 6.33 3.88
C MET A 448 28.73 6.42 4.95
N THR A 449 28.91 7.26 5.96
CA THR A 449 27.87 7.56 6.96
C THR A 449 26.91 8.63 6.46
N HIS A 450 27.40 9.64 5.74
CA HIS A 450 26.66 10.86 5.41
C HIS A 450 26.23 11.00 3.93
N TYR A 451 26.58 10.04 3.06
CA TYR A 451 26.40 10.17 1.61
C TYR A 451 24.95 10.40 1.16
N ASN A 452 23.99 9.86 1.91
CA ASN A 452 22.57 9.95 1.61
C ASN A 452 21.79 10.87 2.56
N ASP A 453 22.41 11.51 3.56
CA ASP A 453 21.71 12.35 4.55
C ASP A 453 20.81 13.41 3.91
N LYS A 454 21.29 14.03 2.82
CA LYS A 454 20.53 15.02 2.06
C LYS A 454 19.30 14.41 1.39
N ASP A 455 19.44 13.21 0.83
CA ASP A 455 18.36 12.51 0.16
C ASP A 455 17.34 11.99 1.21
N ASP A 456 17.81 11.46 2.33
CA ASP A 456 16.97 10.99 3.43
C ASP A 456 16.16 12.14 4.05
N ALA A 457 16.77 13.32 4.24
CA ALA A 457 16.05 14.52 4.67
C ALA A 457 15.01 14.98 3.64
N ALA A 458 15.29 14.83 2.35
CA ALA A 458 14.33 15.15 1.29
C ALA A 458 13.17 14.15 1.26
N ASP A 459 13.44 12.86 1.48
CA ASP A 459 12.45 11.77 1.56
C ASP A 459 11.55 11.97 2.78
N GLU A 460 12.11 12.29 3.95
CA GLU A 460 11.33 12.60 5.16
C GLU A 460 10.41 13.81 4.94
N LYS A 461 10.92 14.86 4.29
CA LYS A 461 10.12 16.03 3.91
C LYS A 461 9.01 15.66 2.92
N ALA A 462 9.31 14.84 1.92
CA ALA A 462 8.34 14.38 0.93
C ALA A 462 7.20 13.59 1.59
N LEU A 463 7.53 12.68 2.53
CA LEU A 463 6.55 11.92 3.30
C LEU A 463 5.67 12.82 4.18
N LYS A 464 6.26 13.81 4.86
CA LYS A 464 5.50 14.80 5.67
C LYS A 464 4.50 15.58 4.81
N LEU A 465 4.93 16.05 3.64
CA LEU A 465 4.07 16.76 2.70
C LEU A 465 2.97 15.85 2.15
N PHE A 466 3.31 14.62 1.75
CA PHE A 466 2.36 13.62 1.30
C PHE A 466 1.26 13.38 2.35
N LYS A 467 1.63 13.06 3.59
CA LYS A 467 0.69 12.79 4.70
C LYS A 467 -0.20 14.00 5.04
N SER A 468 0.29 15.21 4.81
CA SER A 468 -0.49 16.44 4.98
C SER A 468 -1.52 16.60 3.86
N ASP A 469 -1.05 16.56 2.61
CA ASP A 469 -1.84 16.93 1.44
C ASP A 469 -2.88 15.87 1.06
N ILE A 470 -2.58 14.59 1.29
CA ILE A 470 -3.49 13.48 0.97
C ILE A 470 -4.83 13.60 1.72
N LYS A 471 -4.85 14.23 2.90
CA LYS A 471 -6.07 14.46 3.69
C LYS A 471 -7.08 15.38 2.99
N SER A 472 -6.62 16.20 2.05
CA SER A 472 -7.46 17.13 1.29
C SER A 472 -7.88 16.57 -0.07
N VAL A 473 -7.43 15.36 -0.44
CA VAL A 473 -7.74 14.74 -1.73
C VAL A 473 -9.12 14.09 -1.66
N THR A 474 -10.06 14.59 -2.46
CA THR A 474 -11.44 14.06 -2.53
C THR A 474 -11.80 13.48 -3.89
N SER A 475 -10.88 13.55 -4.85
CA SER A 475 -11.05 13.05 -6.20
C SER A 475 -9.71 12.76 -6.88
N VAL A 476 -9.73 11.99 -7.98
CA VAL A 476 -8.58 11.79 -8.86
C VAL A 476 -8.07 13.12 -9.40
N LYS A 477 -8.95 14.11 -9.61
CA LYS A 477 -8.54 15.45 -10.04
C LYS A 477 -7.65 16.12 -8.97
N ASP A 478 -8.06 16.04 -7.70
CA ASP A 478 -7.29 16.62 -6.59
C ASP A 478 -5.94 15.90 -6.45
N PHE A 479 -5.94 14.57 -6.55
CA PHE A 479 -4.72 13.75 -6.58
C PHE A 479 -3.73 14.21 -7.65
N LEU A 480 -4.20 14.36 -8.89
CA LEU A 480 -3.35 14.77 -10.03
C LEU A 480 -2.87 16.22 -9.91
N SER A 481 -3.59 17.07 -9.15
CA SER A 481 -3.22 18.47 -8.94
C SER A 481 -2.27 18.70 -7.77
N SER A 482 -2.23 17.78 -6.80
CA SER A 482 -1.30 17.85 -5.68
C SER A 482 0.05 17.27 -6.08
N SER A 483 1.03 18.15 -6.31
CA SER A 483 2.40 17.74 -6.66
C SER A 483 3.03 16.83 -5.60
N ALA A 484 2.77 17.07 -4.30
CA ALA A 484 3.30 16.23 -3.24
C ALA A 484 2.71 14.82 -3.28
N VAL A 485 1.39 14.71 -3.41
CA VAL A 485 0.68 13.42 -3.48
C VAL A 485 1.06 12.66 -4.74
N TYR A 486 0.98 13.31 -5.90
CA TYR A 486 1.29 12.72 -7.19
C TYR A 486 2.73 12.22 -7.24
N ASN A 487 3.72 13.08 -6.94
CA ASN A 487 5.12 12.69 -7.07
C ASN A 487 5.52 11.57 -6.11
N TYR A 488 5.05 11.61 -4.86
CA TYR A 488 5.38 10.58 -3.88
C TYR A 488 4.76 9.23 -4.27
N ALA A 489 3.49 9.23 -4.68
CA ALA A 489 2.78 8.01 -5.07
C ALA A 489 3.41 7.33 -6.30
N LEU A 490 3.79 8.11 -7.32
CA LEU A 490 4.45 7.57 -8.51
C LEU A 490 5.85 7.04 -8.19
N LYS A 491 6.65 7.78 -7.41
CA LYS A 491 7.97 7.32 -6.99
C LYS A 491 7.90 6.04 -6.16
N ALA A 492 6.87 5.90 -5.31
CA ALA A 492 6.68 4.71 -4.51
C ALA A 492 6.52 3.44 -5.36
N VAL A 493 5.80 3.54 -6.48
CA VAL A 493 5.64 2.39 -7.39
C VAL A 493 6.75 2.31 -8.45
N GLY A 494 7.81 3.12 -8.35
CA GLY A 494 8.93 3.12 -9.30
C GLY A 494 8.59 3.76 -10.66
N LEU A 495 7.59 4.66 -10.71
CA LEU A 495 7.28 5.46 -11.89
C LEU A 495 7.92 6.85 -11.78
N ASP A 496 8.57 7.30 -12.86
CA ASP A 496 9.12 8.65 -12.95
C ASP A 496 8.00 9.67 -13.25
N PRO A 497 7.66 10.59 -12.32
CA PRO A 497 6.60 11.55 -12.52
C PRO A 497 6.78 12.46 -13.74
N ALA A 498 8.02 12.67 -14.21
CA ALA A 498 8.33 13.50 -15.36
C ALA A 498 8.16 12.77 -16.70
N LYS A 499 8.15 11.43 -16.71
CA LYS A 499 8.09 10.61 -17.93
C LYS A 499 6.70 10.04 -18.23
N VAL A 500 5.84 9.94 -17.22
CA VAL A 500 4.48 9.41 -17.36
C VAL A 500 3.49 10.45 -17.90
N ASN A 501 2.45 9.99 -18.60
CA ASN A 501 1.37 10.85 -19.06
C ASN A 501 0.27 10.96 -17.97
N VAL A 502 -0.07 12.19 -17.57
CA VAL A 502 -1.10 12.47 -16.55
C VAL A 502 -2.47 11.89 -16.92
N SER A 503 -2.83 11.86 -18.22
CA SER A 503 -4.08 11.25 -18.68
C SER A 503 -4.10 9.73 -18.51
N ASP A 504 -2.94 9.08 -18.60
CA ASP A 504 -2.85 7.64 -18.38
C ASP A 504 -2.96 7.32 -16.90
N ILE A 505 -2.32 8.11 -16.03
CA ILE A 505 -2.48 7.99 -14.57
C ILE A 505 -3.94 8.17 -14.16
N ARG A 506 -4.66 9.13 -14.75
CA ARG A 506 -6.10 9.29 -14.50
C ARG A 506 -6.86 8.00 -14.79
N LYS A 507 -6.66 7.41 -15.98
CA LYS A 507 -7.35 6.18 -16.39
C LYS A 507 -6.96 4.97 -15.54
N VAL A 508 -5.69 4.91 -15.10
CA VAL A 508 -5.20 3.88 -14.18
C VAL A 508 -5.92 3.99 -12.83
N LEU A 509 -6.01 5.18 -12.25
CA LEU A 509 -6.68 5.39 -10.95
C LEU A 509 -8.20 5.17 -11.01
N THR A 510 -8.83 5.27 -12.18
CA THR A 510 -10.26 4.97 -12.37
C THR A 510 -10.51 3.57 -12.94
N SER A 511 -9.48 2.72 -13.04
CA SER A 511 -9.60 1.36 -13.58
C SER A 511 -10.23 0.42 -12.57
N ASP A 512 -11.15 -0.43 -13.02
CA ASP A 512 -11.63 -1.56 -12.22
C ASP A 512 -10.55 -2.67 -12.18
N LEU A 513 -10.05 -2.98 -10.99
CA LEU A 513 -9.03 -4.01 -10.77
C LEU A 513 -9.59 -5.45 -10.81
N GLN A 514 -10.91 -5.62 -10.86
CA GLN A 514 -11.52 -6.94 -11.04
C GLN A 514 -11.75 -7.26 -12.53
N ASP A 515 -11.84 -6.25 -13.39
CA ASP A 515 -11.94 -6.46 -14.83
C ASP A 515 -10.54 -6.54 -15.46
N LYS A 516 -10.11 -7.74 -15.84
CA LYS A 516 -8.83 -7.96 -16.55
C LYS A 516 -8.73 -7.21 -17.89
N LYS A 517 -9.84 -6.69 -18.44
CA LYS A 517 -9.86 -5.85 -19.66
C LYS A 517 -9.72 -4.36 -19.37
N SER A 518 -9.71 -3.96 -18.10
CA SER A 518 -9.57 -2.58 -17.66
C SER A 518 -8.25 -1.95 -18.12
N TYR A 519 -8.24 -0.62 -18.24
CA TYR A 519 -7.13 0.12 -18.87
C TYR A 519 -5.77 -0.20 -18.25
N VAL A 520 -5.72 -0.29 -16.91
CA VAL A 520 -4.49 -0.59 -16.17
C VAL A 520 -3.78 -1.88 -16.65
N TYR A 521 -4.52 -2.92 -17.04
CA TYR A 521 -3.95 -4.18 -17.52
C TYR A 521 -3.49 -4.11 -18.99
N THR A 522 -4.01 -3.14 -19.76
CA THR A 522 -3.58 -2.94 -21.16
C THR A 522 -2.15 -2.40 -21.26
N LEU A 523 -1.66 -1.73 -20.21
CA LEU A 523 -0.30 -1.20 -20.12
C LEU A 523 0.76 -2.28 -19.92
N LYS A 524 0.36 -3.48 -19.46
CA LYS A 524 1.26 -4.61 -19.16
C LYS A 524 2.44 -4.27 -18.24
N ASP A 525 2.24 -3.30 -17.35
CA ASP A 525 3.24 -2.85 -16.38
C ASP A 525 2.61 -2.85 -14.98
N GLU A 526 3.12 -3.76 -14.13
CA GLU A 526 2.61 -4.03 -12.79
C GLU A 526 2.69 -2.79 -11.87
N ARG A 527 3.57 -1.83 -12.17
CA ARG A 527 3.69 -0.59 -11.38
C ARG A 527 2.42 0.24 -11.42
N TYR A 528 1.71 0.25 -12.55
CA TYR A 528 0.42 0.93 -12.65
C TYR A 528 -0.70 0.20 -11.90
N VAL A 529 -0.65 -1.14 -11.85
CA VAL A 529 -1.58 -1.94 -11.03
C VAL A 529 -1.36 -1.63 -9.56
N LYS A 530 -0.09 -1.67 -9.10
CA LYS A 530 0.28 -1.28 -7.73
C LYS A 530 -0.18 0.14 -7.40
N LEU A 531 -0.06 1.09 -8.33
CA LEU A 531 -0.52 2.46 -8.12
C LEU A 531 -2.02 2.51 -7.88
N ALA A 532 -2.81 1.85 -8.73
CA ALA A 532 -4.27 1.83 -8.60
C ALA A 532 -4.72 1.15 -7.29
N GLU A 533 -4.06 0.05 -6.87
CA GLU A 533 -4.37 -0.65 -5.61
C GLU A 533 -4.20 0.20 -4.36
N LEU A 534 -3.34 1.22 -4.42
CA LEU A 534 -3.03 2.06 -3.27
C LEU A 534 -4.11 3.08 -2.96
N PHE A 535 -5.12 3.25 -3.81
CA PHE A 535 -6.16 4.26 -3.64
C PHE A 535 -7.56 3.68 -3.83
N ASN A 536 -8.54 4.24 -3.12
CA ASN A 536 -9.95 3.83 -3.22
C ASN A 536 -10.74 4.79 -4.11
N PHE A 537 -10.27 5.06 -5.33
CA PHE A 537 -11.05 5.87 -6.27
C PHE A 537 -12.12 5.03 -6.97
N ALA A 538 -13.30 5.62 -7.17
CA ALA A 538 -14.35 5.04 -7.99
C ALA A 538 -14.08 5.29 -9.49
N SER A 539 -14.80 4.59 -10.37
CA SER A 539 -14.67 4.72 -11.82
C SER A 539 -15.02 6.12 -12.36
N ASP A 540 -15.80 6.90 -11.61
CA ASP A 540 -16.11 8.31 -11.90
C ASP A 540 -15.03 9.29 -11.41
N GLY A 541 -14.00 8.79 -10.73
CA GLY A 541 -12.89 9.56 -10.17
C GLY A 541 -13.17 10.20 -8.81
N THR A 542 -14.30 9.92 -8.16
CA THR A 542 -14.57 10.32 -6.77
C THR A 542 -13.93 9.35 -5.78
N VAL A 543 -13.82 9.75 -4.50
CA VAL A 543 -13.42 8.80 -3.44
C VAL A 543 -14.54 7.78 -3.21
N GLY A 544 -14.20 6.51 -3.37
CA GLY A 544 -15.02 5.35 -3.11
C GLY A 544 -14.86 4.84 -1.68
N ALA A 545 -15.64 3.79 -1.37
CA ALA A 545 -15.48 3.06 -0.12
C ALA A 545 -14.21 2.19 -0.19
N PRO A 546 -13.50 1.98 0.94
CA PRO A 546 -12.29 1.17 0.95
C PRO A 546 -12.59 -0.30 0.65
N VAL A 547 -11.71 -0.94 -0.14
CA VAL A 547 -11.77 -2.37 -0.42
C VAL A 547 -11.13 -3.15 0.73
N LEU A 548 -11.98 -3.76 1.53
CA LEU A 548 -11.63 -4.44 2.78
C LEU A 548 -12.14 -5.89 2.79
N ALA A 549 -11.36 -6.78 3.42
CA ALA A 549 -11.68 -8.18 3.62
C ALA A 549 -13.02 -8.38 4.36
N GLN A 550 -13.34 -7.48 5.27
CA GLN A 550 -14.68 -7.31 5.83
C GLN A 550 -15.09 -5.84 5.70
N SER A 551 -16.39 -5.57 5.54
CA SER A 551 -16.87 -4.19 5.59
C SER A 551 -16.67 -3.61 7.00
N GLU A 552 -16.61 -2.29 7.13
CA GLU A 552 -16.51 -1.62 8.44
C GLU A 552 -17.62 -2.07 9.39
N ILE A 553 -18.81 -2.28 8.83
CA ILE A 553 -20.00 -2.63 9.59
C ILE A 553 -19.98 -4.10 9.99
N GLU A 554 -19.47 -4.99 9.15
CA GLU A 554 -19.24 -6.38 9.55
C GLU A 554 -18.18 -6.50 10.65
N MET A 555 -17.08 -5.73 10.58
CA MET A 555 -16.08 -5.69 11.65
C MET A 555 -16.69 -5.22 12.98
N GLN A 556 -17.55 -4.20 12.91
CA GLN A 556 -18.26 -3.63 14.05
C GLN A 556 -19.28 -4.61 14.64
N THR A 557 -20.17 -5.19 13.81
CA THR A 557 -21.16 -6.17 14.25
C THR A 557 -20.48 -7.36 14.91
N MET A 558 -19.43 -7.90 14.27
CA MET A 558 -18.74 -9.07 14.79
C MET A 558 -18.00 -8.76 16.10
N SER A 559 -17.46 -7.54 16.24
CA SER A 559 -16.90 -7.04 17.49
C SER A 559 -17.93 -6.93 18.61
N ALA A 560 -19.11 -6.37 18.29
CA ALA A 560 -20.21 -6.25 19.25
C ALA A 560 -20.70 -7.64 19.71
N ASP A 561 -20.83 -8.58 18.78
CA ASP A 561 -21.22 -9.97 19.08
C ASP A 561 -20.19 -10.67 19.97
N TYR A 562 -18.90 -10.48 19.68
CA TYR A 562 -17.80 -11.01 20.49
C TYR A 562 -17.83 -10.45 21.92
N ILE A 563 -17.92 -9.12 22.07
CA ILE A 563 -18.02 -8.47 23.39
C ILE A 563 -19.25 -8.96 24.14
N LYS A 564 -20.40 -9.04 23.48
CA LYS A 564 -21.64 -9.52 24.09
C LYS A 564 -21.47 -10.94 24.61
N LYS A 565 -20.94 -11.87 23.81
CA LYS A 565 -20.72 -13.27 24.22
C LYS A 565 -19.75 -13.40 25.38
N LYS A 566 -18.62 -12.69 25.34
CA LYS A 566 -17.62 -12.73 26.43
C LYS A 566 -18.10 -12.05 27.72
N SER A 567 -19.01 -11.08 27.61
CA SER A 567 -19.52 -10.34 28.78
C SER A 567 -20.85 -10.88 29.35
N ALA A 568 -21.65 -11.61 28.57
CA ALA A 568 -22.96 -12.13 28.96
C ALA A 568 -22.96 -12.88 30.30
N PHE A 569 -21.89 -13.62 30.58
CA PHE A 569 -21.71 -14.38 31.81
C PHE A 569 -20.40 -14.06 32.54
N GLY A 570 -19.67 -13.06 32.05
CA GLY A 570 -18.34 -12.67 32.51
C GLY A 570 -18.34 -11.54 33.52
N THR A 571 -17.15 -11.18 33.98
CA THR A 571 -16.91 -10.00 34.83
C THR A 571 -16.72 -8.75 33.98
N GLU A 572 -16.76 -7.56 34.60
CA GLU A 572 -16.36 -6.31 33.92
C GLU A 572 -14.92 -6.37 33.36
N LYS A 573 -14.04 -7.17 33.98
CA LYS A 573 -12.69 -7.39 33.45
C LYS A 573 -12.70 -8.19 32.14
N ASP A 574 -13.56 -9.19 32.03
CA ASP A 574 -13.71 -10.00 30.81
C ASP A 574 -14.30 -9.15 29.68
N LYS A 575 -15.27 -8.28 30.01
CA LYS A 575 -15.82 -7.29 29.09
C LYS A 575 -14.75 -6.33 28.57
N GLU A 576 -13.89 -5.82 29.44
CA GLU A 576 -12.80 -4.91 29.05
C GLU A 576 -11.73 -5.62 28.21
N ALA A 577 -11.40 -6.87 28.53
CA ALA A 577 -10.51 -7.68 27.71
C ALA A 577 -11.10 -7.92 26.31
N ALA A 578 -12.40 -8.19 26.21
CA ALA A 578 -13.08 -8.39 24.93
C ALA A 578 -13.12 -7.12 24.07
N LYS A 579 -13.24 -5.92 24.69
CA LYS A 579 -13.13 -4.65 23.96
C LYS A 579 -11.75 -4.47 23.36
N LYS A 580 -10.68 -4.68 24.13
CA LYS A 580 -9.29 -4.59 23.62
C LYS A 580 -9.02 -5.58 22.50
N GLU A 581 -9.58 -6.78 22.60
CA GLU A 581 -9.48 -7.77 21.53
C GLU A 581 -10.22 -7.33 20.27
N SER A 582 -11.37 -6.68 20.42
CA SER A 582 -12.17 -6.14 19.31
C SER A 582 -11.50 -4.95 18.63
N GLU A 583 -10.81 -4.09 19.39
CA GLU A 583 -9.97 -3.01 18.86
C GLU A 583 -8.82 -3.58 18.01
N TYR A 584 -8.13 -4.60 18.53
CA TYR A 584 -7.09 -5.32 17.78
C TYR A 584 -7.65 -5.94 16.50
N PHE A 585 -8.78 -6.65 16.61
CA PHE A 585 -9.44 -7.28 15.47
C PHE A 585 -9.75 -6.27 14.36
N THR A 586 -10.38 -5.15 14.71
CA THR A 586 -10.77 -4.12 13.74
C THR A 586 -9.56 -3.49 13.05
N ALA A 587 -8.48 -3.19 13.80
CA ALA A 587 -7.28 -2.58 13.25
C ALA A 587 -6.53 -3.53 12.30
N GLU A 588 -6.35 -4.80 12.68
CA GLU A 588 -5.62 -5.78 11.88
C GLU A 588 -6.44 -6.29 10.70
N MET A 589 -7.77 -6.41 10.83
CA MET A 589 -8.63 -6.87 9.73
C MET A 589 -8.61 -5.91 8.53
N GLN A 590 -8.41 -4.61 8.76
CA GLN A 590 -8.25 -3.62 7.67
C GLN A 590 -6.98 -3.83 6.84
N LYS A 591 -5.98 -4.53 7.40
CA LYS A 591 -4.69 -4.82 6.75
C LYS A 591 -4.77 -6.07 5.86
N ILE A 592 -5.68 -7.00 6.15
CA ILE A 592 -5.88 -8.24 5.39
C ILE A 592 -6.29 -7.94 3.95
N LYS A 593 -5.56 -8.50 2.99
CA LYS A 593 -5.79 -8.40 1.53
C LYS A 593 -6.17 -9.70 0.88
N THR A 594 -5.80 -10.83 1.48
CA THR A 594 -6.11 -12.16 0.93
C THR A 594 -6.66 -13.09 1.99
N LEU A 595 -7.42 -14.09 1.56
CA LEU A 595 -7.88 -15.18 2.42
C LEU A 595 -6.68 -15.88 3.09
N LYS A 596 -5.57 -16.05 2.36
CA LYS A 596 -4.36 -16.68 2.90
C LYS A 596 -3.78 -15.90 4.08
N GLU A 597 -3.71 -14.57 3.99
CA GLU A 597 -3.27 -13.71 5.09
C GLU A 597 -4.20 -13.83 6.30
N PHE A 598 -5.52 -13.84 6.07
CA PHE A 598 -6.50 -14.04 7.14
C PHE A 598 -6.29 -15.38 7.84
N LEU A 599 -6.23 -16.48 7.08
CA LEU A 599 -6.07 -17.84 7.61
C LEU A 599 -4.71 -18.08 8.29
N ALA A 600 -3.68 -17.32 7.91
CA ALA A 600 -2.38 -17.36 8.57
C ALA A 600 -2.40 -16.68 9.94
N ASN A 601 -3.36 -15.79 10.22
CA ASN A 601 -3.50 -15.09 11.49
C ASN A 601 -4.47 -15.83 12.43
N ASP A 602 -3.92 -16.67 13.31
CA ASP A 602 -4.69 -17.48 14.26
C ASP A 602 -5.55 -16.63 15.22
N ARG A 603 -5.10 -15.42 15.54
CA ARG A 603 -5.83 -14.53 16.45
C ARG A 603 -7.08 -13.97 15.78
N LEU A 604 -6.99 -13.58 14.50
CA LEU A 604 -8.14 -13.08 13.73
C LEU A 604 -9.14 -14.19 13.39
N THR A 605 -8.66 -15.37 12.97
CA THR A 605 -9.55 -16.50 12.67
C THR A 605 -10.30 -16.98 13.90
N LYS A 606 -9.60 -17.10 15.04
CA LYS A 606 -10.21 -17.44 16.33
C LYS A 606 -11.27 -16.43 16.73
N PHE A 607 -10.97 -15.13 16.66
CA PHE A 607 -11.93 -14.09 16.98
C PHE A 607 -13.20 -14.19 16.12
N ALA A 608 -13.04 -14.35 14.80
CA ALA A 608 -14.16 -14.45 13.86
C ALA A 608 -15.02 -15.70 14.06
N MET A 609 -14.43 -16.81 14.50
CA MET A 609 -15.19 -18.01 14.87
C MET A 609 -15.93 -17.81 16.20
N GLU A 610 -15.24 -17.32 17.23
CA GLU A 610 -15.83 -17.13 18.57
C GLU A 610 -16.96 -16.09 18.58
N SER A 611 -16.85 -15.02 17.79
CA SER A 611 -17.91 -14.02 17.63
C SER A 611 -19.22 -14.65 17.12
N LEU A 612 -19.12 -15.63 16.22
CA LEU A 612 -20.25 -16.41 15.70
C LEU A 612 -20.60 -17.63 16.55
N GLY A 613 -19.86 -17.90 17.63
CA GLY A 613 -20.10 -19.02 18.55
C GLY A 613 -19.61 -20.36 18.01
N ILE A 614 -18.74 -20.31 17.02
CA ILE A 614 -18.05 -21.48 16.48
C ILE A 614 -16.88 -21.77 17.40
N ASP A 615 -16.77 -23.02 17.85
CA ASP A 615 -15.58 -23.50 18.55
C ASP A 615 -14.39 -23.54 17.58
N PRO A 616 -13.30 -22.79 17.81
CA PRO A 616 -12.12 -22.81 16.96
C PRO A 616 -11.48 -24.20 16.81
N GLU A 617 -11.69 -25.11 17.76
CA GLU A 617 -11.16 -26.49 17.70
C GLU A 617 -12.03 -27.43 16.85
N SER A 618 -13.23 -26.99 16.44
CA SER A 618 -14.17 -27.81 15.65
C SER A 618 -13.75 -28.01 14.19
N VAL A 619 -12.80 -27.21 13.68
CA VAL A 619 -12.35 -27.24 12.29
C VAL A 619 -10.84 -27.08 12.18
N THR A 620 -10.25 -27.79 11.21
CA THR A 620 -8.84 -27.61 10.83
C THR A 620 -8.66 -26.42 9.89
N LYS A 621 -7.42 -25.92 9.74
CA LYS A 621 -7.11 -24.83 8.81
C LYS A 621 -7.44 -25.19 7.36
N GLU A 622 -7.17 -26.42 6.96
CA GLU A 622 -7.48 -26.93 5.62
C GLU A 622 -8.98 -26.97 5.36
N GLN A 623 -9.77 -27.37 6.37
CA GLN A 623 -11.23 -27.31 6.28
C GLN A 623 -11.73 -25.87 6.22
N LEU A 624 -11.14 -24.96 6.99
CA LEU A 624 -11.49 -23.55 6.98
C LEU A 624 -11.21 -22.91 5.60
N GLU A 625 -10.07 -23.23 4.98
CA GLU A 625 -9.78 -22.81 3.60
C GLU A 625 -10.82 -23.35 2.61
N LYS A 626 -11.20 -24.62 2.72
CA LYS A 626 -12.23 -25.23 1.88
C LYS A 626 -13.62 -24.60 2.10
N ILE A 627 -13.92 -24.16 3.31
CA ILE A 627 -15.15 -23.45 3.67
C ILE A 627 -15.20 -22.10 2.95
N PHE A 628 -14.14 -21.28 3.07
CA PHE A 628 -14.07 -19.96 2.45
C PHE A 628 -14.03 -20.00 0.91
N THR A 629 -13.48 -21.06 0.33
CA THR A 629 -13.40 -21.24 -1.14
C THR A 629 -14.64 -21.93 -1.74
N SER A 630 -15.61 -22.34 -0.92
CA SER A 630 -16.85 -22.97 -1.37
C SER A 630 -17.79 -21.99 -2.08
N LYS A 631 -18.49 -22.49 -3.12
CA LYS A 631 -19.54 -21.74 -3.79
C LYS A 631 -20.81 -21.70 -2.94
N LEU A 632 -21.19 -20.51 -2.48
CA LEU A 632 -22.32 -20.32 -1.56
C LEU A 632 -23.69 -20.68 -2.19
N ASP A 633 -23.89 -20.41 -3.48
CA ASP A 633 -25.15 -20.70 -4.18
C ASP A 633 -25.25 -22.16 -4.69
N ASP A 634 -24.17 -22.94 -4.58
CA ASP A 634 -24.16 -24.35 -4.98
C ASP A 634 -24.55 -25.24 -3.80
N SER A 635 -25.73 -25.87 -3.84
CA SER A 635 -26.23 -26.71 -2.75
C SER A 635 -25.34 -27.91 -2.44
N GLU A 636 -24.52 -28.37 -3.40
CA GLU A 636 -23.60 -29.49 -3.23
C GLU A 636 -22.20 -29.05 -2.75
N SER A 637 -21.98 -27.75 -2.55
CA SER A 637 -20.70 -27.25 -2.07
C SER A 637 -20.37 -27.73 -0.66
N TYR A 638 -19.08 -27.75 -0.31
CA TYR A 638 -18.61 -28.29 0.96
C TYR A 638 -19.22 -27.57 2.17
N VAL A 639 -19.29 -26.23 2.14
CA VAL A 639 -19.93 -25.45 3.22
C VAL A 639 -21.43 -25.73 3.36
N ASN A 640 -22.12 -26.07 2.26
CA ASN A 640 -23.56 -26.31 2.27
C ASN A 640 -23.92 -27.75 2.65
N LYS A 641 -23.08 -28.72 2.25
CA LYS A 641 -23.33 -30.14 2.43
C LYS A 641 -22.75 -30.69 3.73
N GLU A 642 -21.47 -30.41 3.98
CA GLU A 642 -20.70 -31.08 5.04
C GLU A 642 -20.65 -30.25 6.34
N MET A 643 -20.79 -28.93 6.26
CA MET A 643 -20.61 -28.04 7.42
C MET A 643 -21.93 -27.59 8.05
N ASP A 644 -21.85 -27.10 9.29
CA ASP A 644 -22.97 -26.44 9.96
C ASP A 644 -23.32 -25.10 9.28
N PRO A 645 -24.60 -24.73 9.16
CA PRO A 645 -25.02 -23.45 8.57
C PRO A 645 -24.32 -22.20 9.13
N VAL A 646 -23.86 -22.21 10.38
CA VAL A 646 -23.11 -21.08 10.98
C VAL A 646 -21.81 -20.77 10.21
N PHE A 647 -21.17 -21.77 9.60
CA PHE A 647 -19.97 -21.56 8.78
C PHE A 647 -20.29 -20.79 7.49
N ARG A 648 -21.51 -20.90 6.96
CA ARG A 648 -21.93 -20.04 5.85
C ARG A 648 -21.96 -18.58 6.28
N ARG A 649 -22.48 -18.29 7.49
CA ARG A 649 -22.46 -16.94 8.07
C ARG A 649 -21.03 -16.41 8.22
N LEU A 650 -20.11 -17.27 8.68
CA LEU A 650 -18.68 -16.95 8.75
C LEU A 650 -18.14 -16.54 7.38
N VAL A 651 -18.35 -17.33 6.32
CA VAL A 651 -17.84 -17.00 4.98
C VAL A 651 -18.46 -15.70 4.46
N THR A 652 -19.77 -15.53 4.64
CA THR A 652 -20.51 -14.35 4.14
C THR A 652 -20.19 -13.05 4.89
N ALA A 653 -19.55 -13.13 6.06
CA ALA A 653 -19.04 -11.96 6.77
C ALA A 653 -17.79 -11.37 6.08
N PHE A 654 -17.18 -12.09 5.14
CA PHE A 654 -15.99 -11.67 4.41
C PHE A 654 -16.28 -11.51 2.93
N ASN A 655 -15.57 -10.56 2.33
CA ASN A 655 -15.67 -10.20 0.92
C ASN A 655 -14.65 -10.98 0.09
N PHE A 656 -14.36 -12.25 0.39
CA PHE A 656 -13.46 -13.05 -0.43
C PHE A 656 -14.22 -13.72 -1.59
N ASN A 657 -13.55 -13.82 -2.74
CA ASN A 657 -13.97 -14.70 -3.82
C ASN A 657 -13.42 -16.12 -3.62
N THR A 658 -13.77 -17.04 -4.52
CA THR A 658 -13.32 -18.44 -4.46
C THR A 658 -11.81 -18.62 -4.65
N ASP A 659 -11.13 -17.61 -5.20
CA ASP A 659 -9.66 -17.59 -5.37
C ASP A 659 -8.95 -16.96 -4.16
N GLY A 660 -9.70 -16.51 -3.14
CA GLY A 660 -9.17 -15.89 -1.93
C GLY A 660 -8.81 -14.40 -2.07
N ASN A 661 -9.23 -13.74 -3.15
CA ASN A 661 -9.04 -12.30 -3.35
C ASN A 661 -10.25 -11.51 -2.85
N ILE A 662 -10.04 -10.27 -2.42
CA ILE A 662 -11.16 -9.41 -2.00
C ILE A 662 -11.97 -8.95 -3.21
N LEU A 663 -13.29 -9.11 -3.11
CA LEU A 663 -14.29 -8.59 -4.03
C LEU A 663 -14.53 -7.10 -3.77
N HIS A 664 -14.60 -6.31 -4.83
CA HIS A 664 -15.25 -4.99 -4.78
C HIS A 664 -16.76 -5.23 -4.85
N GLU A 665 -17.38 -5.53 -3.71
CA GLU A 665 -18.83 -5.56 -3.64
C GLU A 665 -19.40 -4.14 -3.83
N ASP A 666 -20.53 -4.01 -4.53
CA ASP A 666 -21.28 -2.75 -4.58
C ASP A 666 -21.82 -2.47 -3.17
N ARG A 667 -21.08 -1.68 -2.39
CA ARG A 667 -21.41 -1.39 -0.98
C ARG A 667 -22.56 -0.40 -0.83
N SER A 668 -23.29 -0.09 -1.90
CA SER A 668 -24.55 0.67 -1.86
C SER A 668 -25.77 -0.18 -1.48
N LEU A 669 -25.56 -1.49 -1.25
CA LEU A 669 -26.60 -2.39 -0.77
C LEU A 669 -26.92 -2.09 0.69
N ILE A 670 -28.21 -1.92 0.98
CA ILE A 670 -28.72 -1.71 2.35
C ILE A 670 -28.65 -2.96 3.25
N GLN A 671 -28.18 -4.07 2.71
CA GLN A 671 -28.06 -5.35 3.40
C GLN A 671 -26.67 -5.90 3.17
N THR A 672 -26.01 -6.36 4.22
CA THR A 672 -24.69 -6.97 4.09
C THR A 672 -24.81 -8.35 3.45
N ARG A 673 -23.73 -8.87 2.87
CA ARG A 673 -23.72 -10.23 2.34
C ARG A 673 -24.06 -11.25 3.41
N ARG A 674 -23.52 -11.13 4.63
CA ARG A 674 -23.92 -11.95 5.78
C ARG A 674 -25.41 -11.79 6.07
N GLY A 675 -25.90 -10.56 6.19
CA GLY A 675 -27.29 -10.28 6.49
C GLY A 675 -28.27 -10.84 5.45
N LEU A 676 -27.92 -10.82 4.16
CA LEU A 676 -28.71 -11.43 3.10
C LEU A 676 -28.84 -12.94 3.32
N TYR A 677 -27.73 -13.66 3.44
CA TYR A 677 -27.75 -15.11 3.64
C TYR A 677 -28.41 -15.50 4.97
N GLU A 678 -28.18 -14.73 6.02
CA GLU A 678 -28.83 -14.92 7.31
C GLU A 678 -30.35 -14.74 7.21
N THR A 679 -30.83 -13.73 6.49
CA THR A 679 -32.26 -13.52 6.26
C THR A 679 -32.86 -14.68 5.45
N LEU A 680 -32.16 -15.15 4.41
CA LEU A 680 -32.63 -16.27 3.59
C LEU A 680 -32.72 -17.57 4.40
N ASP A 681 -31.67 -17.89 5.15
CA ASP A 681 -31.60 -19.11 5.96
C ASP A 681 -32.60 -19.08 7.13
N ASN A 682 -32.74 -17.92 7.79
CA ASN A 682 -33.71 -17.74 8.87
C ASN A 682 -35.15 -17.82 8.33
N TYR A 683 -35.44 -17.29 7.14
CA TYR A 683 -36.75 -17.39 6.52
C TYR A 683 -37.15 -18.84 6.24
N LEU A 684 -36.24 -19.64 5.68
CA LEU A 684 -36.48 -21.06 5.44
C LEU A 684 -36.70 -21.83 6.75
N THR A 685 -35.89 -21.53 7.76
CA THR A 685 -35.99 -22.16 9.09
C THR A 685 -37.31 -21.79 9.78
N GLN A 686 -37.68 -20.51 9.77
CA GLN A 686 -38.95 -20.04 10.32
C GLN A 686 -40.15 -20.68 9.61
N THR A 687 -40.07 -20.83 8.29
CA THR A 687 -41.11 -21.48 7.49
C THR A 687 -41.24 -22.96 7.86
N LEU A 688 -40.12 -23.68 8.01
CA LEU A 688 -40.11 -25.06 8.48
C LEU A 688 -40.74 -25.20 9.87
N GLU A 689 -40.34 -24.34 10.82
CA GLU A 689 -40.89 -24.31 12.17
C GLU A 689 -42.39 -24.05 12.16
N THR A 690 -42.86 -23.17 11.28
CA THR A 690 -44.28 -22.82 11.16
C THR A 690 -45.08 -23.99 10.60
N GLN A 691 -44.61 -24.62 9.52
CA GLN A 691 -45.22 -25.81 8.93
C GLN A 691 -45.25 -26.99 9.91
N ALA A 692 -44.16 -27.22 10.65
CA ALA A 692 -44.14 -28.23 11.71
C ALA A 692 -45.13 -27.90 12.84
N GLY A 693 -45.34 -26.63 13.14
CA GLY A 693 -46.30 -26.13 14.12
C GLY A 693 -47.77 -26.29 13.71
N GLU A 694 -48.07 -26.27 12.42
CA GLU A 694 -49.41 -26.56 11.89
C GLU A 694 -49.82 -28.01 12.17
N GLU A 695 -48.86 -28.94 12.17
CA GLU A 695 -49.08 -30.32 12.57
C GLU A 695 -49.05 -30.50 14.10
N ASN A 696 -48.08 -29.89 14.77
CA ASN A 696 -47.92 -29.95 16.23
C ASN A 696 -47.22 -28.69 16.76
N ALA A 697 -47.96 -27.84 17.46
CA ALA A 697 -47.44 -26.60 18.04
C ALA A 697 -46.27 -26.82 19.03
N GLY A 698 -46.22 -27.97 19.71
CA GLY A 698 -45.09 -28.36 20.55
C GLY A 698 -43.80 -28.56 19.75
N VAL A 699 -43.87 -29.13 18.55
CA VAL A 699 -42.69 -29.30 17.68
C VAL A 699 -42.11 -27.93 17.28
N ARG A 700 -42.98 -26.97 16.94
CA ARG A 700 -42.55 -25.59 16.64
C ARG A 700 -41.82 -24.96 17.83
N LEU A 701 -42.38 -25.06 19.04
CA LEU A 701 -41.75 -24.52 20.25
C LEU A 701 -40.39 -25.19 20.55
N ALA A 702 -40.29 -26.50 20.33
CA ALA A 702 -39.05 -27.25 20.51
C ALA A 702 -37.96 -26.81 19.52
N LEU A 703 -38.29 -26.71 18.23
CA LEU A 703 -37.36 -26.26 17.18
C LEU A 703 -36.96 -24.79 17.39
N TYR A 704 -37.92 -23.93 17.72
CA TYR A 704 -37.67 -22.52 18.01
C TYR A 704 -36.74 -22.35 19.22
N PHE A 705 -37.01 -23.06 20.34
CA PHE A 705 -36.14 -23.01 21.51
C PHE A 705 -34.74 -23.51 21.19
N GLN A 706 -34.60 -24.62 20.45
CA GLN A 706 -33.29 -25.12 20.03
C GLN A 706 -32.50 -24.06 19.24
N ARG A 707 -33.15 -23.31 18.35
CA ARG A 707 -32.53 -22.24 17.58
C ARG A 707 -32.12 -21.04 18.45
N MET A 708 -33.01 -20.62 19.36
CA MET A 708 -32.83 -19.37 20.13
C MET A 708 -32.08 -19.54 21.46
N ALA A 709 -31.87 -20.77 21.95
CA ALA A 709 -31.27 -21.05 23.25
C ALA A 709 -29.91 -20.37 23.44
N ALA A 710 -29.00 -20.50 22.47
CA ALA A 710 -27.65 -19.93 22.57
C ALA A 710 -27.63 -18.39 22.62
N GLY A 711 -28.59 -17.72 21.96
CA GLY A 711 -28.75 -16.26 22.05
C GLY A 711 -29.35 -15.81 23.38
N THR A 712 -30.08 -16.68 24.08
CA THR A 712 -30.79 -16.32 25.30
C THR A 712 -29.86 -16.30 26.51
N THR A 713 -29.25 -15.13 26.77
CA THR A 713 -28.26 -14.98 27.85
C THR A 713 -28.78 -14.32 29.13
N SER A 714 -30.02 -13.86 29.14
CA SER A 714 -30.63 -13.18 30.30
C SER A 714 -32.00 -13.79 30.65
N TYR A 715 -32.28 -13.97 31.94
CA TYR A 715 -33.60 -14.44 32.36
C TYR A 715 -34.72 -13.48 31.94
N TYR A 716 -34.40 -12.19 31.76
CA TYR A 716 -35.36 -11.21 31.26
C TYR A 716 -35.65 -11.39 29.75
N SER A 717 -34.71 -11.89 28.95
CA SER A 717 -34.97 -12.13 27.52
C SER A 717 -35.92 -13.32 27.29
N ILE A 718 -35.96 -14.28 28.21
CA ILE A 718 -36.99 -15.34 28.23
C ILE A 718 -38.40 -14.74 28.32
N LEU A 719 -38.58 -13.69 29.14
CA LEU A 719 -39.88 -13.02 29.31
C LEU A 719 -40.23 -12.11 28.13
N ALA A 720 -39.24 -11.68 27.35
CA ALA A 720 -39.42 -10.88 26.15
C ALA A 720 -39.80 -11.73 24.92
N ASP A 721 -39.55 -13.04 24.96
CA ASP A 721 -39.89 -13.97 23.90
C ASP A 721 -40.97 -14.98 24.35
N THR A 722 -42.20 -14.73 23.90
CA THR A 722 -43.36 -15.58 24.25
C THR A 722 -43.18 -17.07 23.90
N ALA A 723 -42.42 -17.42 22.85
CA ALA A 723 -42.22 -18.82 22.49
C ALA A 723 -41.25 -19.51 23.46
N ILE A 724 -40.17 -18.83 23.85
CA ILE A 724 -39.24 -19.33 24.87
C ILE A 724 -39.94 -19.39 26.24
N GLN A 725 -40.71 -18.37 26.59
CA GLN A 725 -41.50 -18.37 27.83
C GLN A 725 -42.45 -19.57 27.90
N ASN A 726 -43.23 -19.83 26.84
CA ASN A 726 -44.15 -20.96 26.76
C ASN A 726 -43.41 -22.30 26.84
N PHE A 727 -42.26 -22.41 26.18
CA PHE A 727 -41.39 -23.59 26.29
C PHE A 727 -40.95 -23.84 27.74
N ILE A 728 -40.45 -22.80 28.43
CA ILE A 728 -39.97 -22.92 29.82
C ILE A 728 -41.10 -23.23 30.79
N ASN A 729 -42.24 -22.53 30.67
CA ASN A 729 -43.40 -22.78 31.51
C ASN A 729 -43.87 -24.23 31.40
N THR A 730 -43.96 -24.75 30.19
CA THR A 730 -44.35 -26.15 29.95
C THR A 730 -43.30 -27.12 30.49
N THR A 731 -42.01 -26.86 30.26
CA THR A 731 -40.90 -27.77 30.66
C THR A 731 -40.82 -27.98 32.17
N PHE A 732 -41.10 -26.93 32.94
CA PHE A 732 -41.00 -26.93 34.40
C PHE A 732 -42.36 -26.95 35.11
N GLY A 733 -43.47 -26.99 34.36
CA GLY A 733 -44.82 -27.00 34.91
C GLY A 733 -45.15 -25.72 35.69
N ILE A 734 -44.71 -24.57 35.19
CA ILE A 734 -44.99 -23.25 35.77
C ILE A 734 -46.39 -22.83 35.31
N PRO A 735 -47.36 -22.64 36.23
CA PRO A 735 -48.71 -22.23 35.87
C PRO A 735 -48.76 -20.81 35.27
N ASP A 736 -49.66 -20.59 34.31
CA ASP A 736 -49.85 -19.31 33.63
C ASP A 736 -50.23 -18.18 34.59
N GLU A 737 -50.89 -18.50 35.71
CA GLU A 737 -51.28 -17.52 36.73
C GLU A 737 -50.06 -16.84 37.39
N LEU A 738 -48.91 -17.52 37.40
CA LEU A 738 -47.65 -16.95 37.89
C LEU A 738 -47.04 -15.93 36.91
N GLY A 739 -47.49 -15.91 35.65
CA GLY A 739 -47.14 -14.88 34.67
C GLY A 739 -47.63 -13.47 35.04
N ASN A 740 -48.56 -13.36 36.01
CA ASN A 740 -49.02 -12.08 36.55
C ASN A 740 -48.15 -11.53 37.69
N ALA A 741 -47.16 -12.29 38.17
CA ALA A 741 -46.25 -11.82 39.21
C ALA A 741 -45.31 -10.72 38.69
N GLU A 742 -44.72 -9.92 39.58
CA GLU A 742 -43.72 -8.94 39.17
C GLU A 742 -42.54 -9.61 38.45
N VAL A 743 -42.00 -8.93 37.43
CA VAL A 743 -40.94 -9.45 36.54
C VAL A 743 -39.75 -10.03 37.33
N ASP A 744 -39.29 -9.32 38.37
CA ASP A 744 -38.17 -9.77 39.21
C ASP A 744 -38.50 -11.03 40.02
N THR A 745 -39.76 -11.20 40.39
CA THR A 745 -40.25 -12.41 41.07
C THR A 745 -40.23 -13.60 40.11
N GLN A 746 -40.69 -13.41 38.87
CA GLN A 746 -40.65 -14.44 37.82
C GLN A 746 -39.19 -14.87 37.55
N VAL A 747 -38.27 -13.92 37.43
CA VAL A 747 -36.83 -14.20 37.25
C VAL A 747 -36.24 -14.98 38.44
N THR A 748 -36.59 -14.60 39.66
CA THR A 748 -36.12 -15.29 40.87
C THR A 748 -36.62 -16.74 40.93
N MET A 749 -37.82 -17.01 40.44
CA MET A 749 -38.35 -18.37 40.32
C MET A 749 -37.62 -19.16 39.24
N MET A 750 -37.43 -18.61 38.04
CA MET A 750 -36.70 -19.29 36.95
C MET A 750 -35.29 -19.72 37.38
N LYS A 751 -34.57 -18.85 38.10
CA LYS A 751 -33.23 -19.16 38.66
C LYS A 751 -33.20 -20.38 39.60
N LYS A 752 -34.33 -20.80 40.17
CA LYS A 752 -34.42 -22.01 41.00
C LYS A 752 -34.57 -23.30 40.19
N TYR A 753 -35.03 -23.20 38.94
CA TYR A 753 -35.34 -24.36 38.10
C TYR A 753 -34.20 -24.74 37.16
N PHE A 754 -33.47 -23.76 36.63
CA PHE A 754 -32.34 -23.98 35.73
C PHE A 754 -31.34 -22.82 35.81
N ASP A 755 -30.09 -23.10 35.43
CA ASP A 755 -29.11 -22.04 35.17
C ASP A 755 -29.19 -21.68 33.69
N ILE A 756 -29.42 -20.41 33.37
CA ILE A 756 -29.45 -19.91 31.99
C ILE A 756 -28.14 -20.18 31.23
N LYS A 757 -27.01 -20.35 31.93
CA LYS A 757 -25.74 -20.77 31.32
C LYS A 757 -25.84 -22.14 30.64
N ASP A 758 -26.78 -22.97 31.07
CA ASP A 758 -27.03 -24.28 30.46
C ASP A 758 -27.55 -24.17 29.02
N PHE A 759 -28.10 -23.03 28.61
CA PHE A 759 -28.57 -22.83 27.24
C PHE A 759 -27.42 -22.66 26.23
N GLN A 760 -26.21 -22.43 26.72
CA GLN A 760 -24.99 -22.33 25.91
C GLN A 760 -24.39 -23.70 25.59
N ASP A 761 -24.88 -24.77 26.23
CA ASP A 761 -24.40 -26.14 26.05
C ASP A 761 -25.43 -26.92 25.19
N PRO A 762 -25.10 -27.25 23.93
CA PRO A 762 -26.01 -27.96 23.03
C PRO A 762 -26.56 -29.27 23.58
N GLU A 763 -25.78 -30.00 24.39
CA GLU A 763 -26.21 -31.27 24.98
C GLU A 763 -27.21 -31.04 26.12
N LYS A 764 -27.07 -29.95 26.86
CA LYS A 764 -28.07 -29.55 27.87
C LYS A 764 -29.34 -29.04 27.22
N VAL A 765 -29.23 -28.26 26.13
CA VAL A 765 -30.38 -27.83 25.32
C VAL A 765 -31.15 -29.04 24.80
N LYS A 766 -30.46 -30.04 24.25
CA LYS A 766 -31.09 -31.29 23.76
C LYS A 766 -31.85 -32.02 24.87
N LYS A 767 -31.30 -32.10 26.09
CA LYS A 767 -31.99 -32.67 27.26
C LYS A 767 -33.20 -31.86 27.69
N LEU A 768 -33.12 -30.53 27.66
CA LEU A 768 -34.24 -29.64 27.95
C LEU A 768 -35.37 -29.82 26.93
N VAL A 769 -35.05 -29.89 25.64
CA VAL A 769 -36.05 -30.16 24.59
C VAL A 769 -36.69 -31.54 24.77
N ALA A 770 -35.90 -32.57 25.07
CA ALA A 770 -36.46 -33.89 25.36
C ALA A 770 -37.45 -33.84 26.54
N ARG A 771 -37.08 -33.14 27.63
CA ARG A 771 -37.99 -32.94 28.79
C ARG A 771 -39.24 -32.16 28.41
N PHE A 772 -39.09 -31.07 27.67
CA PHE A 772 -40.20 -30.25 27.18
C PHE A 772 -41.21 -31.09 26.41
N THR A 773 -40.75 -31.86 25.41
CA THR A 773 -41.64 -32.64 24.55
C THR A 773 -42.45 -33.68 25.32
N ILE A 774 -41.86 -34.31 26.36
CA ILE A 774 -42.57 -35.23 27.26
C ILE A 774 -43.63 -34.49 28.09
N MET A 775 -43.29 -33.32 28.66
CA MET A 775 -44.23 -32.52 29.44
C MET A 775 -45.37 -31.97 28.58
N TYR A 776 -45.07 -31.57 27.35
CA TYR A 776 -46.05 -31.08 26.38
C TYR A 776 -47.05 -32.16 25.98
N ASP A 777 -46.58 -33.37 25.63
CA ASP A 777 -47.46 -34.50 25.30
C ASP A 777 -48.36 -34.90 26.49
N ASN A 778 -47.82 -34.87 27.72
CA ASN A 778 -48.59 -35.13 28.94
C ASN A 778 -49.68 -34.08 29.19
N ALA A 779 -49.38 -32.80 28.98
CA ALA A 779 -50.34 -31.71 29.18
C ALA A 779 -51.50 -31.76 28.15
N GLN A 780 -51.25 -32.29 26.95
CA GLN A 780 -52.23 -32.34 25.85
C GLN A 780 -53.12 -33.58 25.84
N ASN A 781 -53.04 -34.46 26.86
CA ASN A 781 -53.81 -35.72 26.95
C ASN A 781 -53.71 -36.60 25.68
N THR A 782 -52.59 -36.55 24.95
CA THR A 782 -52.38 -37.44 23.81
C THR A 782 -52.14 -38.86 24.33
N THR A 783 -53.16 -39.72 24.20
CA THR A 783 -53.12 -41.12 24.65
C THR A 783 -52.13 -41.91 23.79
N ASP A 784 -51.00 -42.27 24.40
CA ASP A 784 -49.91 -43.01 23.77
C ASP A 784 -50.30 -44.49 23.57
N PRO A 785 -50.14 -45.10 22.38
CA PRO A 785 -50.25 -46.55 22.19
C PRO A 785 -49.23 -47.35 23.02
N ILE A 786 -48.10 -46.73 23.37
CA ILE A 786 -47.12 -47.32 24.29
C ILE A 786 -47.67 -47.36 25.73
N MET A 787 -48.52 -46.40 26.11
CA MET A 787 -49.25 -46.42 27.39
C MET A 787 -50.29 -47.53 27.50
N MET A 788 -50.76 -48.11 26.38
CA MET A 788 -51.60 -49.31 26.41
C MET A 788 -50.82 -50.58 26.75
N LEU A 789 -49.52 -50.63 26.47
CA LEU A 789 -48.65 -51.72 26.95
C LEU A 789 -48.35 -51.58 28.46
N PHE A 790 -48.49 -50.38 29.01
CA PHE A 790 -48.27 -50.08 30.43
C PHE A 790 -49.53 -50.21 31.31
N ASN A 791 -50.74 -50.22 30.73
CA ASN A 791 -52.01 -50.40 31.45
C ASN A 791 -52.54 -51.85 31.47
N GLY A 792 -51.75 -52.82 31.00
CA GLY A 792 -52.03 -54.24 31.20
C GLY A 792 -51.90 -54.62 32.67
N SER A 793 -53.04 -54.80 33.34
CA SER A 793 -53.22 -55.21 34.74
C SER A 793 -52.16 -56.21 35.25
N GLY A 794 -51.20 -55.74 36.05
CA GLY A 794 -50.17 -56.60 36.66
C GLY A 794 -49.16 -55.88 37.54
N SER A 795 -49.59 -55.40 38.71
CA SER A 795 -48.82 -55.34 39.97
C SER A 795 -47.27 -55.24 39.90
N ALA A 796 -46.71 -54.14 39.39
CA ALA A 796 -45.37 -53.64 39.74
C ALA A 796 -45.16 -52.23 39.14
N GLY A 797 -45.37 -51.17 39.94
CA GLY A 797 -45.11 -49.80 39.50
C GLY A 797 -43.60 -49.50 39.45
N ILE A 798 -43.13 -49.00 38.30
CA ILE A 798 -41.78 -48.45 38.11
C ILE A 798 -41.86 -46.94 38.40
N SER A 799 -40.94 -46.40 39.21
CA SER A 799 -40.94 -44.97 39.61
C SER A 799 -40.40 -44.04 38.51
N GLY A 800 -40.78 -42.76 38.55
CA GLY A 800 -40.27 -41.73 37.62
C GLY A 800 -38.74 -41.64 37.56
N ASP A 801 -38.06 -41.96 38.66
CA ASP A 801 -36.59 -41.97 38.74
C ASP A 801 -35.95 -43.16 38.00
N THR A 802 -36.64 -44.31 37.96
CA THR A 802 -36.17 -45.47 37.19
C THR A 802 -36.40 -45.27 35.68
N LEU A 803 -37.39 -44.47 35.29
CA LEU A 803 -37.61 -44.04 33.90
C LEU A 803 -36.54 -43.03 33.43
N LEU A 804 -36.11 -42.11 34.30
CA LEU A 804 -35.01 -41.18 34.02
C LEU A 804 -33.66 -41.91 33.86
N ALA A 805 -33.44 -42.98 34.64
CA ALA A 805 -32.28 -43.86 34.52
C ALA A 805 -32.23 -44.65 33.20
N VAL A 806 -33.38 -45.06 32.66
CA VAL A 806 -33.46 -45.80 31.39
C VAL A 806 -33.35 -44.86 30.17
N ALA A 807 -33.96 -43.67 30.23
CA ALA A 807 -33.81 -42.65 29.19
C ALA A 807 -32.35 -42.16 29.05
N THR A 808 -31.63 -42.04 30.17
CA THR A 808 -30.20 -41.69 30.16
C THR A 808 -29.29 -42.83 29.68
N LEU A 809 -29.73 -44.09 29.76
CA LEU A 809 -29.01 -45.26 29.23
C LEU A 809 -29.14 -45.41 27.69
N ARG A 810 -30.19 -44.85 27.08
CA ARG A 810 -30.38 -44.80 25.62
C ARG A 810 -29.74 -43.60 24.92
N ALA A 811 -29.27 -42.62 25.71
CA ALA A 811 -28.63 -41.39 25.25
C ALA A 811 -27.09 -41.44 25.32
N ARG A 812 -26.50 -42.66 25.36
CA ARG A 812 -25.06 -42.88 25.20
C ARG A 812 -24.74 -43.36 23.79
#